data_AF-A0A1Q9CD85-F1
#
_entry.id   AF-A0A1Q9CD85-F1
#
_cell.length_a   1.000
_cell.length_b   1.000
_cell.length_c   1.000
_cell.angle_alpha   90.00
_cell.angle_beta   90.00
_cell.angle_gamma   90.00
#
_symmetry.space_group_name_H-M   'P 1'
#
loop_
_entity.id
_entity.type
_entity.pdbx_description
1 polymer ?
#
loop_
_entity_poly.entity_id
_entity_poly.type
_entity_poly.pdbx_seq_one_letter_code
_entity_poly.pdbx_strand_id
1 'polypeptide(L)'
;MVRTSLSPLRVGMRQVLDDRRRGRLYSSCSSELRMAASQFMRCGSTGEIEDVLEFQIAKAIIAGDIQVISHEPHLFELCLDFNHDDTAMALLTHGVPGCRLEAWHLGPYARGSGRCMVCDCGSAWTTCESCCWGSDIRIGEWMRDWSASLSNAIKCADTAVRRPVARAVLDALRSGEEFGNLHISEAAMLRLLDLAILTGDADLAQRCAQRCGARKPLRRWRSDEIFHDCDAYWTGWSSTALMEPDVMAAALLSGIALQSFSVDNDIPLREAIVLFGDSQLWNRLAHLLPEGRSQWIPKGPDSGRLLCKFEGNGMRQPQLCLDRLNLACAANMALAEFCFLDPFLCDGCRWTRRSLQPLRLLDVAVHQGQSACAELLASAGAPCATGWTHKACLPNVGPWPCACAECENAARINDSSIVPLEERRAAAGAALRVALARAERLVAPTGPGVYQLLLLWGRGKKVPAALVNLVLSFAAEKPQLASILEGLEEEVLQAASAAQREVDGPVDRLVAPLQQNQQPQGEVSTPAEAPAGEADPADSAEEMMEGQDAKTDDLLVAIRNSRADPPPLSPDGVICFKLTRKSNAPHVNELLFDAEGPLKELHDRVRDAECEVAPDWSPFKALFVPLTQMQLLELTAEGNAETLEFGKEHILALQSDRPLLDRAIRSLSNKYRPRLWPAIPRDAPGEPDEERDEGEAAIEVETNLRTNSSLGFPSYEQ
;
A
#
# COMPACT_ATOMS: atom_id res chain seq x y z
N MET A 1 -11.87 25.46 30.93
CA MET A 1 -11.04 24.33 30.43
C MET A 1 -9.91 24.91 29.60
N VAL A 2 -8.67 24.67 30.03
CA VAL A 2 -7.48 25.44 29.66
C VAL A 2 -7.06 25.11 28.21
N ARG A 3 -7.11 26.11 27.32
CA ARG A 3 -6.43 26.10 26.02
C ARG A 3 -5.01 26.63 26.25
N THR A 4 -4.02 25.73 26.31
CA THR A 4 -2.59 26.10 26.29
C THR A 4 -2.13 26.30 24.84
N SER A 5 -1.65 27.51 24.52
CA SER A 5 -1.08 27.86 23.22
C SER A 5 0.33 27.27 23.06
N LEU A 6 0.55 26.40 22.07
CA LEU A 6 1.86 25.84 21.70
C LEU A 6 2.49 26.54 20.47
N SER A 7 2.14 27.81 20.23
CA SER A 7 2.63 28.60 19.09
C SER A 7 4.09 29.11 19.13
N PRO A 8 4.87 29.16 20.24
CA PRO A 8 6.20 29.81 20.21
C PRO A 8 7.33 29.00 19.56
N LEU A 9 7.21 27.67 19.44
CA LEU A 9 8.35 26.81 19.05
C LEU A 9 8.66 26.84 17.53
N ARG A 10 7.74 27.30 16.68
CA ARG A 10 7.90 27.24 15.21
C ARG A 10 8.73 28.39 14.60
N VAL A 11 8.85 29.54 15.28
CA VAL A 11 9.52 30.74 14.72
C VAL A 11 11.00 30.81 15.07
N GLY A 12 11.43 30.27 16.22
CA GLY A 12 12.80 30.44 16.72
C GLY A 12 13.88 29.74 15.89
N MET A 13 13.62 28.55 15.33
CA MET A 13 14.70 27.69 14.81
C MET A 13 15.11 27.99 13.36
N ARG A 14 14.17 28.47 12.53
CA ARG A 14 14.47 28.96 11.17
C ARG A 14 15.32 30.24 11.24
N GLN A 15 15.06 31.06 12.26
CA GLN A 15 15.82 32.26 12.55
C GLN A 15 17.23 31.93 13.07
N VAL A 16 17.43 30.87 13.85
CA VAL A 16 18.77 30.44 14.29
C VAL A 16 19.66 29.96 13.14
N LEU A 17 19.12 29.21 12.17
CA LEU A 17 19.88 28.77 10.99
C LEU A 17 20.18 29.94 10.04
N ASP A 18 19.19 30.82 9.83
CA ASP A 18 19.40 32.05 9.07
C ASP A 18 20.40 32.98 9.78
N ASP A 19 20.38 33.08 11.11
CA ASP A 19 21.30 33.95 11.86
C ASP A 19 22.71 33.35 11.97
N ARG A 20 22.86 32.02 11.93
CA ARG A 20 24.15 31.33 11.75
C ARG A 20 24.72 31.53 10.35
N ARG A 21 23.92 31.31 9.31
CA ARG A 21 24.32 31.55 7.91
C ARG A 21 24.65 33.01 7.64
N ARG A 22 23.88 33.94 8.21
CA ARG A 22 24.13 35.40 8.12
C ARG A 22 25.26 35.90 9.03
N GLY A 23 26.04 34.99 9.62
CA GLY A 23 27.23 35.32 10.41
C GLY A 23 27.00 36.18 11.66
N ARG A 24 25.76 36.38 12.12
CA ARG A 24 25.45 37.30 13.24
C ARG A 24 26.03 36.82 14.58
N LEU A 25 26.24 35.52 14.74
CA LEU A 25 26.86 34.95 15.94
C LEU A 25 28.38 35.14 16.01
N TYR A 26 29.04 35.58 14.94
CA TYR A 26 30.51 35.77 14.94
C TYR A 26 30.96 37.07 15.60
N SER A 27 30.06 38.00 15.91
CA SER A 27 30.38 39.31 16.50
C SER A 27 31.04 39.25 17.88
N SER A 28 30.95 38.12 18.58
CA SER A 28 31.49 37.93 19.94
C SER A 28 32.89 37.33 20.02
N CYS A 29 33.47 36.84 18.92
CA CYS A 29 34.82 36.24 18.93
C CYS A 29 35.93 37.30 18.98
N SER A 30 37.06 36.98 19.63
CA SER A 30 38.24 37.86 19.67
C SER A 30 38.80 38.11 18.27
N SER A 31 39.38 39.29 18.04
CA SER A 31 39.96 39.67 16.74
C SER A 31 41.09 38.73 16.28
N GLU A 32 41.84 38.16 17.22
CA GLU A 32 42.93 37.22 16.95
C GLU A 32 42.40 35.88 16.42
N LEU A 33 41.36 35.33 17.04
CA LEU A 33 40.73 34.08 16.60
C LEU A 33 40.09 34.24 15.22
N ARG A 34 39.51 35.41 14.93
CA ARG A 34 38.96 35.72 13.61
C ARG A 34 40.01 35.71 12.51
N MET A 35 41.21 36.23 12.77
CA MET A 35 42.29 36.20 11.77
C MET A 35 42.78 34.78 11.52
N ALA A 36 42.93 33.96 12.57
CA ALA A 36 43.34 32.57 12.42
C ALA A 36 42.28 31.72 11.67
N ALA A 37 41.00 31.94 11.92
CA ALA A 37 39.92 31.22 11.25
C ALA A 37 39.72 31.69 9.79
N SER A 38 39.96 32.97 9.49
CA SER A 38 39.77 33.53 8.14
C SER A 38 40.65 32.89 7.06
N GLN A 39 41.74 32.20 7.41
CA GLN A 39 42.56 31.50 6.42
C GLN A 39 41.89 30.24 5.85
N PHE A 40 40.84 29.74 6.51
CA PHE A 40 40.12 28.52 6.12
C PHE A 40 38.75 28.81 5.50
N MET A 41 38.33 30.06 5.43
CA MET A 41 36.98 30.44 5.02
C MET A 41 37.06 31.56 3.99
N ARG A 42 36.17 31.52 2.99
CA ARG A 42 35.92 32.66 2.11
C ARG A 42 34.75 33.43 2.68
N CYS A 43 34.98 34.68 3.09
CA CYS A 43 33.92 35.57 3.54
C CYS A 43 33.55 36.56 2.41
N GLY A 44 32.25 36.75 2.21
CA GLY A 44 31.71 37.74 1.29
C GLY A 44 31.89 39.17 1.78
N SER A 45 31.52 40.14 0.96
CA SER A 45 31.61 41.56 1.31
C SER A 45 30.74 41.95 2.52
N THR A 46 29.71 41.16 2.82
CA THR A 46 28.82 41.32 3.98
C THR A 46 29.40 40.73 5.27
N GLY A 47 30.53 40.02 5.19
CA GLY A 47 31.12 39.25 6.29
C GLY A 47 30.46 37.89 6.54
N GLU A 48 29.50 37.50 5.70
CA GLU A 48 28.93 36.15 5.71
C GLU A 48 29.95 35.15 5.15
N ILE A 49 29.99 33.95 5.72
CA ILE A 49 30.84 32.87 5.20
C ILE A 49 30.16 32.38 3.92
N GLU A 50 30.85 32.49 2.79
CA GLU A 50 30.37 32.01 1.50
C GLU A 50 30.81 30.57 1.23
N ASP A 51 31.97 30.17 1.76
CA ASP A 51 32.54 28.85 1.53
C ASP A 51 33.67 28.52 2.51
N VAL A 52 34.08 27.26 2.52
CA VAL A 52 35.24 26.74 3.23
C VAL A 52 36.35 26.42 2.24
N LEU A 53 37.58 26.82 2.57
CA LEU A 53 38.77 26.60 1.72
C LEU A 53 39.36 25.21 1.99
N GLU A 54 38.76 24.16 1.40
CA GLU A 54 39.14 22.75 1.61
C GLU A 54 40.65 22.49 1.50
N PHE A 55 41.32 23.09 0.51
CA PHE A 55 42.76 22.94 0.33
C PHE A 55 43.58 23.44 1.53
N GLN A 56 43.16 24.55 2.16
CA GLN A 56 43.86 25.09 3.34
C GLN A 56 43.62 24.20 4.57
N ILE A 57 42.42 23.64 4.69
CA ILE A 57 42.10 22.66 5.74
C ILE A 57 42.97 21.41 5.57
N ALA A 58 43.00 20.83 4.37
CA ALA A 58 43.82 19.66 4.07
C ALA A 58 45.30 19.91 4.38
N LYS A 59 45.82 21.09 4.01
CA LYS A 59 47.19 21.50 4.33
C LYS A 59 47.45 21.56 5.84
N ALA A 60 46.53 22.14 6.62
CA ALA A 60 46.66 22.21 8.07
C ALA A 60 46.59 20.82 8.73
N ILE A 61 45.71 19.93 8.24
CA ILE A 61 45.63 18.54 8.69
C ILE A 61 46.98 17.83 8.45
N ILE A 62 47.56 17.95 7.24
CA ILE A 62 48.84 17.32 6.88
C ILE A 62 50.00 17.90 7.70
N ALA A 63 49.96 19.20 8.01
CA ALA A 63 50.97 19.85 8.85
C ALA A 63 50.87 19.46 10.34
N GLY A 64 49.78 18.80 10.75
CA GLY A 64 49.54 18.45 12.15
C GLY A 64 49.02 19.62 13.00
N ASP A 65 48.54 20.69 12.37
CA ASP A 65 48.06 21.92 13.02
C ASP A 65 46.63 21.76 13.58
N ILE A 66 46.37 20.64 14.26
CA ILE A 66 45.03 20.23 14.72
C ILE A 66 44.40 21.25 15.67
N GLN A 67 45.21 21.96 16.46
CA GLN A 67 44.67 22.98 17.37
C GLN A 67 44.10 24.19 16.62
N VAL A 68 44.72 24.58 15.51
CA VAL A 68 44.32 25.75 14.72
C VAL A 68 42.95 25.54 14.06
N ILE A 69 42.65 24.29 13.70
CA ILE A 69 41.38 23.89 13.07
C ILE A 69 40.25 23.56 14.08
N SER A 70 40.56 23.45 15.37
CA SER A 70 39.60 23.12 16.44
C SER A 70 38.86 24.32 17.04
N HIS A 71 39.09 25.54 16.54
CA HIS A 71 38.49 26.77 17.07
C HIS A 71 37.04 26.99 16.60
N GLU A 72 36.28 27.81 17.32
CA GLU A 72 34.90 28.19 16.94
C GLU A 72 34.89 29.33 15.89
N PRO A 73 34.07 29.26 14.81
CA PRO A 73 33.19 28.13 14.45
C PRO A 73 33.98 26.90 14.05
N HIS A 74 33.53 25.75 14.53
CA HIS A 74 34.24 24.50 14.27
C HIS A 74 34.16 24.16 12.78
N LEU A 75 35.31 24.03 12.11
CA LEU A 75 35.39 23.83 10.66
C LEU A 75 34.62 22.59 10.17
N PHE A 76 34.51 21.55 11.01
CA PHE A 76 33.67 20.39 10.74
C PHE A 76 32.20 20.75 10.47
N GLU A 77 31.58 21.59 11.31
CA GLU A 77 30.17 21.98 11.11
C GLU A 77 30.02 22.79 9.82
N LEU A 78 30.96 23.70 9.56
CA LEU A 78 30.96 24.49 8.32
C LEU A 78 31.12 23.61 7.08
N CYS A 79 32.03 22.63 7.09
CA CYS A 79 32.19 21.70 5.98
C CYS A 79 30.87 20.97 5.69
N LEU A 80 30.15 20.53 6.73
CA LEU A 80 28.84 19.88 6.58
C LEU A 80 27.76 20.83 6.04
N ASP A 81 27.76 22.10 6.46
CA ASP A 81 26.81 23.12 6.01
C ASP A 81 27.02 23.51 4.53
N PHE A 82 28.25 23.41 4.03
CA PHE A 82 28.64 23.67 2.63
C PHE A 82 28.76 22.40 1.76
N ASN A 83 28.34 21.24 2.26
CA ASN A 83 28.40 19.93 1.58
C ASN A 83 29.83 19.44 1.24
N HIS A 84 30.85 19.88 1.97
CA HIS A 84 32.23 19.38 1.89
C HIS A 84 32.41 18.13 2.75
N ASP A 85 31.64 17.08 2.45
CA ASP A 85 31.57 15.86 3.28
C ASP A 85 32.92 15.12 3.38
N ASP A 86 33.73 15.13 2.31
CA ASP A 86 35.06 14.49 2.30
C ASP A 86 36.05 15.22 3.22
N THR A 87 36.04 16.55 3.21
CA THR A 87 36.86 17.36 4.12
C THR A 87 36.39 17.20 5.57
N ALA A 88 35.08 17.13 5.81
CA ALA A 88 34.53 16.81 7.13
C ALA A 88 34.98 15.42 7.63
N MET A 89 34.99 14.42 6.73
CA MET A 89 35.50 13.08 7.03
C MET A 89 36.99 13.05 7.33
N ALA A 90 37.79 13.86 6.64
CA ALA A 90 39.21 14.00 6.92
C ALA A 90 39.44 14.56 8.34
N LEU A 91 38.70 15.60 8.73
CA LEU A 91 38.77 16.17 10.08
C LEU A 91 38.47 15.11 11.17
N LEU A 92 37.45 14.27 10.95
CA LEU A 92 37.12 13.18 11.86
C LEU A 92 38.23 12.13 11.94
N THR A 93 38.70 11.65 10.78
CA THR A 93 39.69 10.57 10.68
C THR A 93 41.04 10.97 11.27
N HIS A 94 41.40 12.25 11.17
CA HIS A 94 42.61 12.81 11.79
C HIS A 94 42.41 13.23 13.27
N GLY A 95 41.25 12.91 13.87
CA GLY A 95 41.03 13.07 15.31
C GLY A 95 40.91 14.52 15.78
N VAL A 96 40.47 15.43 14.92
CA VAL A 96 40.31 16.85 15.29
C VAL A 96 39.30 16.98 16.44
N PRO A 97 39.68 17.57 17.58
CA PRO A 97 38.82 17.65 18.75
C PRO A 97 37.72 18.69 18.52
N GLY A 98 36.52 18.43 19.07
CA GLY A 98 35.39 19.36 18.99
C GLY A 98 34.43 19.11 17.82
N CYS A 99 34.68 18.08 16.99
CA CYS A 99 33.75 17.69 15.94
C CYS A 99 32.39 17.33 16.52
N ARG A 100 31.35 18.04 16.10
CA ARG A 100 29.98 17.86 16.60
C ARG A 100 29.01 17.59 15.46
N LEU A 101 28.29 16.48 15.57
CA LEU A 101 27.26 16.11 14.61
C LEU A 101 25.87 16.47 15.15
N GLU A 102 25.11 17.22 14.36
CA GLU A 102 23.77 17.67 14.66
C GLU A 102 22.76 17.11 13.66
N ALA A 103 21.48 17.08 14.05
CA ALA A 103 20.43 16.47 13.23
C ALA A 103 20.30 17.09 11.83
N TRP A 104 20.57 18.38 11.68
CA TRP A 104 20.51 19.09 10.39
C TRP A 104 21.69 18.84 9.48
N HIS A 105 22.82 18.39 10.01
CA HIS A 105 23.94 17.97 9.18
C HIS A 105 23.64 16.68 8.41
N LEU A 106 22.67 15.88 8.84
CA LEU A 106 22.40 14.57 8.23
C LEU A 106 21.57 14.65 6.94
N GLY A 107 20.89 15.77 6.67
CA GLY A 107 20.25 16.08 5.37
C GLY A 107 19.44 14.95 4.71
N PRO A 108 19.11 15.14 3.41
CA PRO A 108 18.10 16.14 3.07
C PRO A 108 16.78 15.85 3.78
N TYR A 109 16.03 16.93 3.99
CA TYR A 109 14.75 16.86 4.63
C TYR A 109 13.63 16.78 3.58
N ALA A 110 12.88 15.69 3.56
CA ALA A 110 11.76 15.52 2.65
C ALA A 110 10.71 16.63 2.91
N ARG A 111 10.40 17.41 1.89
CA ARG A 111 9.37 18.46 1.97
C ARG A 111 8.02 17.84 1.66
N GLY A 112 7.12 17.83 2.64
CA GLY A 112 5.75 17.39 2.39
C GLY A 112 4.91 18.42 1.64
N SER A 113 4.35 17.99 0.52
CA SER A 113 3.30 18.70 -0.22
C SER A 113 2.03 17.86 -0.19
N GLY A 114 1.23 17.93 0.88
CA GLY A 114 0.00 17.16 0.94
C GLY A 114 -1.01 17.69 1.94
N ARG A 115 -2.27 17.81 1.51
CA ARG A 115 -3.43 17.83 2.42
C ARG A 115 -3.83 16.39 2.74
N CYS A 116 -4.46 16.17 3.89
CA CYS A 116 -4.97 14.84 4.23
C CYS A 116 -6.29 14.72 3.48
N MET A 117 -6.39 13.81 2.52
CA MET A 117 -7.64 13.59 1.77
C MET A 117 -8.59 12.66 2.53
N VAL A 118 -8.08 11.88 3.50
CA VAL A 118 -8.84 10.79 4.14
C VAL A 118 -9.56 11.25 5.41
N CYS A 119 -9.00 12.18 6.19
CA CYS A 119 -9.77 12.82 7.27
C CYS A 119 -10.26 14.20 6.82
N ASP A 120 -11.55 14.45 6.97
CA ASP A 120 -12.15 15.79 6.97
C ASP A 120 -11.74 16.60 8.22
N CYS A 121 -10.65 16.21 8.90
CA CYS A 121 -10.35 16.69 10.24
C CYS A 121 -9.88 18.15 10.28
N GLY A 122 -9.87 18.88 9.15
CA GLY A 122 -9.67 20.32 9.01
C GLY A 122 -8.32 20.86 9.54
N SER A 123 -7.55 20.00 10.19
CA SER A 123 -6.28 20.31 10.81
C SER A 123 -5.18 20.02 9.81
N ALA A 124 -4.17 20.90 9.81
CA ALA A 124 -2.95 20.65 9.06
C ALA A 124 -2.46 19.24 9.40
N TRP A 125 -2.04 18.51 8.38
CA TRP A 125 -1.46 17.16 8.37
C TRP A 125 -0.80 16.77 9.72
N THR A 126 -0.12 17.71 10.38
CA THR A 126 0.63 17.63 11.64
C THR A 126 -0.08 17.08 12.88
N THR A 127 -1.42 17.01 12.94
CA THR A 127 -2.13 16.73 14.21
C THR A 127 -3.17 15.62 14.19
N CYS A 128 -3.43 14.96 13.06
CA CYS A 128 -4.40 13.85 13.07
C CYS A 128 -3.81 12.62 13.77
N GLU A 129 -4.30 12.28 14.96
CA GLU A 129 -3.94 11.03 15.67
C GLU A 129 -4.59 9.79 15.04
N SER A 130 -5.71 9.96 14.33
CA SER A 130 -6.46 8.87 13.71
C SER A 130 -5.86 8.38 12.40
N CYS A 131 -5.08 9.22 11.71
CA CYS A 131 -4.68 9.01 10.32
C CYS A 131 -3.21 8.60 10.17
N CYS A 132 -2.46 8.64 11.27
CA CYS A 132 -1.01 8.76 11.20
C CYS A 132 -0.31 7.99 12.32
N TRP A 133 0.82 7.40 11.96
CA TRP A 133 1.72 6.64 12.79
C TRP A 133 2.52 7.50 13.80
N GLY A 134 3.25 6.88 14.74
CA GLY A 134 4.25 7.55 15.59
C GLY A 134 4.04 7.39 17.10
N SER A 135 5.12 7.55 17.88
CA SER A 135 5.03 7.54 19.35
C SER A 135 4.21 8.73 19.88
N ASP A 136 3.72 8.66 21.13
CA ASP A 136 2.99 9.80 21.74
C ASP A 136 3.84 11.08 21.59
N ILE A 137 3.21 12.17 21.18
CA ILE A 137 3.86 13.47 20.98
C ILE A 137 4.66 13.91 22.22
N ARG A 138 4.27 13.41 23.40
CA ARG A 138 4.88 13.69 24.69
C ARG A 138 6.18 12.93 24.95
N ILE A 139 6.47 11.85 24.20
CA ILE A 139 7.59 10.93 24.49
C ILE A 139 8.67 10.89 23.39
N GLY A 140 8.59 11.72 22.35
CA GLY A 140 9.57 11.71 21.27
C GLY A 140 10.03 13.07 20.76
N GLU A 141 10.91 13.06 19.77
CA GLU A 141 11.38 14.26 19.08
C GLU A 141 10.83 14.32 17.65
N TRP A 142 10.32 15.49 17.27
CA TRP A 142 9.72 15.71 15.96
C TRP A 142 10.79 15.81 14.87
N MET A 143 10.74 14.89 13.90
CA MET A 143 11.61 14.94 12.72
C MET A 143 11.14 16.04 11.76
N ARG A 144 12.06 16.73 11.08
CA ARG A 144 11.70 17.82 10.15
C ARG A 144 10.95 17.35 8.89
N ASP A 145 11.04 16.07 8.55
CA ASP A 145 10.49 15.43 7.33
C ASP A 145 9.11 14.86 7.50
N TRP A 146 8.45 15.27 8.57
CA TRP A 146 7.28 14.60 9.10
C TRP A 146 6.11 14.54 8.08
N SER A 147 6.09 15.46 7.10
CA SER A 147 5.02 15.58 6.11
C SER A 147 5.32 14.90 4.77
N ALA A 148 6.42 14.18 4.64
CA ALA A 148 6.68 13.41 3.43
C ALA A 148 5.93 12.09 3.43
N SER A 149 5.52 11.64 2.24
CA SER A 149 5.06 10.26 2.07
C SER A 149 6.16 9.27 2.46
N LEU A 150 5.78 8.07 2.87
CA LEU A 150 6.76 7.01 3.19
C LEU A 150 7.79 6.82 2.06
N SER A 151 7.35 6.74 0.80
CA SER A 151 8.26 6.61 -0.35
C SER A 151 9.25 7.77 -0.47
N ASN A 152 8.80 9.02 -0.28
CA ASN A 152 9.69 10.18 -0.31
C ASN A 152 10.64 10.19 0.90
N ALA A 153 10.17 9.76 2.07
CA ALA A 153 11.00 9.63 3.25
C ALA A 153 12.11 8.58 3.06
N ILE A 154 11.79 7.43 2.46
CA ILE A 154 12.76 6.38 2.10
C ILE A 154 13.79 6.94 1.12
N LYS A 155 13.36 7.58 0.03
CA LYS A 155 14.28 8.20 -0.94
C LYS A 155 15.23 9.21 -0.27
N CYS A 156 14.70 10.08 0.59
CA CYS A 156 15.55 11.03 1.31
C CYS A 156 16.49 10.35 2.30
N ALA A 157 16.05 9.27 2.96
CA ALA A 157 16.90 8.48 3.83
C ALA A 157 18.03 7.80 3.05
N ASP A 158 17.74 7.21 1.90
CA ASP A 158 18.75 6.62 1.02
C ASP A 158 19.79 7.66 0.58
N THR A 159 19.35 8.86 0.20
CA THR A 159 20.26 9.96 -0.14
C THR A 159 21.11 10.39 1.07
N ALA A 160 20.49 10.51 2.25
CA ALA A 160 21.18 10.89 3.48
C ALA A 160 22.25 9.87 3.88
N VAL A 161 21.92 8.57 3.84
CA VAL A 161 22.83 7.47 4.20
C VAL A 161 24.00 7.33 3.22
N ARG A 162 23.85 7.81 1.98
CA ARG A 162 24.96 7.85 1.00
C ARG A 162 25.98 8.95 1.27
N ARG A 163 25.67 9.97 2.09
CA ARG A 163 26.63 11.02 2.42
C ARG A 163 27.81 10.42 3.19
N PRO A 164 29.07 10.74 2.83
CA PRO A 164 30.26 10.16 3.45
C PRO A 164 30.24 10.17 4.98
N VAL A 165 29.89 11.31 5.59
CA VAL A 165 29.83 11.45 7.05
C VAL A 165 28.73 10.61 7.68
N ALA A 166 27.52 10.62 7.11
CA ALA A 166 26.41 9.81 7.62
C ALA A 166 26.73 8.32 7.52
N ARG A 167 27.22 7.87 6.35
CA ARG A 167 27.63 6.48 6.11
C ARG A 167 28.68 6.02 7.10
N ALA A 168 29.74 6.81 7.27
CA ALA A 168 30.82 6.47 8.18
C ALA A 168 30.28 6.30 9.61
N VAL A 169 29.48 7.26 10.09
CA VAL A 169 28.83 7.21 11.41
C VAL A 169 27.97 5.98 11.59
N LEU A 170 27.14 5.64 10.61
CA LEU A 170 26.29 4.44 10.63
C LEU A 170 27.13 3.15 10.61
N ASP A 171 28.23 3.11 9.86
CA ASP A 171 29.12 1.96 9.79
C ASP A 171 29.82 1.69 11.14
N ALA A 172 30.28 2.72 11.86
CA ALA A 172 30.83 2.48 13.21
C ALA A 172 29.75 2.17 14.25
N LEU A 173 28.54 2.73 14.12
CA LEU A 173 27.41 2.29 14.95
C LEU A 173 27.14 0.78 14.73
N ARG A 174 27.26 0.31 13.48
CA ARG A 174 27.14 -1.11 13.12
C ARG A 174 28.29 -1.95 13.68
N SER A 175 29.55 -1.48 13.61
CA SER A 175 30.70 -2.20 14.19
C SER A 175 30.74 -2.15 15.72
N GLY A 176 30.05 -1.17 16.33
CA GLY A 176 30.12 -0.90 17.76
C GLY A 176 31.36 -0.08 18.16
N GLU A 177 32.15 0.37 17.19
CA GLU A 177 33.31 1.23 17.43
C GLU A 177 32.87 2.63 17.89
N GLU A 178 33.71 3.27 18.70
CA GLU A 178 33.53 4.67 19.08
C GLU A 178 34.16 5.56 17.99
N PHE A 179 33.44 6.62 17.61
CA PHE A 179 33.87 7.56 16.58
C PHE A 179 34.87 8.59 17.12
N GLY A 180 35.96 8.14 17.76
CA GLY A 180 37.01 9.00 18.32
C GLY A 180 36.45 10.22 19.07
N ASN A 181 36.78 11.42 18.58
CA ASN A 181 36.41 12.72 19.19
C ASN A 181 35.06 13.29 18.68
N LEU A 182 34.24 12.53 17.94
CA LEU A 182 32.95 13.01 17.44
C LEU A 182 31.89 13.01 18.53
N HIS A 183 31.39 14.19 18.87
CA HIS A 183 30.22 14.35 19.71
C HIS A 183 28.95 14.31 18.86
N ILE A 184 28.17 13.23 18.97
CA ILE A 184 26.86 13.11 18.31
C ILE A 184 25.78 13.66 19.26
N SER A 185 25.04 14.69 18.85
CA SER A 185 23.95 15.22 19.66
C SER A 185 22.79 14.21 19.80
N GLU A 186 21.96 14.36 20.84
CA GLU A 186 20.78 13.50 21.01
C GLU A 186 19.85 13.56 19.79
N ALA A 187 19.61 14.76 19.25
CA ALA A 187 18.81 14.96 18.05
C ALA A 187 19.43 14.28 16.82
N ALA A 188 20.76 14.33 16.68
CA ALA A 188 21.45 13.62 15.60
C ALA A 188 21.33 12.10 15.75
N MET A 189 21.42 11.56 16.97
CA MET A 189 21.24 10.13 17.24
C MET A 189 19.80 9.68 16.90
N LEU A 190 18.79 10.48 17.24
CA LEU A 190 17.40 10.22 16.85
C LEU A 190 17.22 10.26 15.33
N ARG A 191 17.94 11.14 14.62
CA ARG A 191 17.96 11.15 13.16
C ARG A 191 18.66 9.93 12.56
N LEU A 192 19.77 9.48 13.12
CA LEU A 192 20.44 8.25 12.68
C LEU A 192 19.56 7.02 12.89
N LEU A 193 18.81 6.96 14.00
CA LEU A 193 17.80 5.94 14.22
C LEU A 193 16.70 5.98 13.15
N ASP A 194 16.18 7.17 12.85
CA ASP A 194 15.17 7.36 11.81
C ASP A 194 15.65 6.92 10.42
N LEU A 195 16.90 7.24 10.06
CA LEU A 195 17.54 6.78 8.82
C LEU A 195 17.69 5.26 8.77
N ALA A 196 18.11 4.63 9.87
CA ALA A 196 18.23 3.17 9.95
C ALA A 196 16.87 2.48 9.79
N ILE A 197 15.81 3.05 10.36
CA ILE A 197 14.44 2.54 10.19
C ILE A 197 14.01 2.66 8.72
N LEU A 198 14.15 3.84 8.12
CA LEU A 198 13.69 4.11 6.76
C LEU A 198 14.46 3.35 5.67
N THR A 199 15.71 2.96 5.96
CA THR A 199 16.49 2.09 5.06
C THR A 199 16.26 0.59 5.31
N GLY A 200 15.41 0.24 6.29
CA GLY A 200 15.11 -1.15 6.63
C GLY A 200 16.25 -1.89 7.34
N ASP A 201 17.29 -1.18 7.82
CA ASP A 201 18.41 -1.79 8.54
C ASP A 201 18.03 -2.02 10.01
N ALA A 202 17.42 -3.18 10.25
CA ALA A 202 16.92 -3.62 11.54
C ALA A 202 17.98 -3.66 12.65
N ASP A 203 19.16 -4.20 12.36
CA ASP A 203 20.24 -4.34 13.34
C ASP A 203 20.80 -2.96 13.73
N LEU A 204 20.97 -2.09 12.74
CA LEU A 204 21.42 -0.72 12.97
C LEU A 204 20.37 0.09 13.73
N ALA A 205 19.09 -0.05 13.38
CA ALA A 205 18.00 0.61 14.09
C ALA A 205 17.96 0.18 15.57
N GLN A 206 18.15 -1.11 15.86
CA GLN A 206 18.24 -1.60 17.24
C GLN A 206 19.43 -0.98 18.00
N ARG A 207 20.61 -0.91 17.37
CA ARG A 207 21.83 -0.31 17.97
C ARG A 207 21.68 1.19 18.20
N CYS A 208 21.17 1.93 17.23
CA CYS A 208 20.84 3.34 17.38
C CYS A 208 19.85 3.55 18.53
N ALA A 209 18.82 2.71 18.62
CA ALA A 209 17.82 2.77 19.67
C ALA A 209 18.34 2.51 21.08
N GLN A 210 19.40 1.71 21.24
CA GLN A 210 20.09 1.49 22.52
C GLN A 210 20.93 2.71 22.95
N ARG A 211 21.39 3.52 21.99
CA ARG A 211 22.14 4.76 22.23
C ARG A 211 21.23 5.98 22.38
N CYS A 212 20.03 5.94 21.81
CA CYS A 212 18.97 6.88 22.12
C CYS A 212 18.53 6.71 23.58
N GLY A 213 18.27 7.83 24.28
CA GLY A 213 17.71 7.79 25.62
C GLY A 213 16.25 7.31 25.63
N ALA A 214 15.45 7.83 26.57
CA ALA A 214 14.01 7.52 26.60
C ALA A 214 13.23 8.06 25.38
N ARG A 215 13.83 8.99 24.62
CA ARG A 215 13.21 9.62 23.46
C ARG A 215 13.35 8.74 22.23
N LYS A 216 12.32 8.75 21.38
CA LYS A 216 12.29 8.05 20.07
C LYS A 216 11.97 9.05 18.96
N PRO A 217 12.45 8.82 17.71
CA PRO A 217 12.09 9.68 16.58
C PRO A 217 10.58 9.58 16.34
N LEU A 218 9.93 10.73 16.19
CA LEU A 218 8.52 10.81 15.85
C LEU A 218 8.37 10.97 14.34
N ARG A 219 7.83 9.95 13.69
CA ARG A 219 7.30 10.02 12.32
C ARG A 219 5.85 9.58 12.26
N ARG A 220 5.11 10.22 11.36
CA ARG A 220 3.68 10.04 11.11
C ARG A 220 3.46 9.60 9.67
N TRP A 221 3.50 8.31 9.42
CA TRP A 221 3.13 7.69 8.15
C TRP A 221 1.67 7.29 8.14
N ARG A 222 1.07 7.29 6.96
CA ARG A 222 -0.31 6.84 6.83
C ARG A 222 -0.38 5.32 6.78
N SER A 223 -1.54 4.78 7.18
CA SER A 223 -1.79 3.34 7.01
C SER A 223 -1.75 2.93 5.55
N ASP A 224 -2.32 3.71 4.64
CA ASP A 224 -2.32 3.42 3.19
C ASP A 224 -0.92 3.45 2.54
N GLU A 225 0.03 4.18 3.13
CA GLU A 225 1.43 4.20 2.66
C GLU A 225 2.22 2.96 3.08
N ILE A 226 1.90 2.40 4.25
CA ILE A 226 2.53 1.18 4.75
C ILE A 226 1.82 -0.05 4.17
N PHE A 227 0.51 0.05 3.99
CA PHE A 227 -0.37 -1.02 3.56
C PHE A 227 -1.04 -0.61 2.26
N HIS A 228 -0.55 -1.12 1.15
CA HIS A 228 -1.16 -0.88 -0.13
C HIS A 228 -2.44 -1.68 -0.22
N ASP A 229 -3.55 -0.97 -0.33
CA ASP A 229 -4.86 -1.50 -0.63
C ASP A 229 -4.85 -1.97 -2.10
N CYS A 230 -4.65 -3.27 -2.37
CA CYS A 230 -4.80 -3.82 -3.71
C CYS A 230 -6.30 -4.03 -4.01
N ASP A 231 -6.84 -3.22 -4.93
CA ASP A 231 -8.20 -3.29 -5.52
C ASP A 231 -9.40 -2.89 -4.63
N ALA A 232 -9.37 -1.69 -4.05
CA ALA A 232 -10.51 -1.06 -3.38
C ALA A 232 -11.80 -0.98 -4.24
N TYR A 233 -11.68 -0.94 -5.57
CA TYR A 233 -12.78 -0.46 -6.42
C TYR A 233 -13.92 -1.47 -6.70
N TRP A 234 -13.77 -2.77 -6.41
CA TRP A 234 -14.81 -3.76 -6.79
C TRP A 234 -15.22 -4.78 -5.71
N THR A 235 -14.37 -5.12 -4.74
CA THR A 235 -14.69 -6.15 -3.73
C THR A 235 -15.02 -5.58 -2.33
N GLY A 236 -14.74 -4.30 -2.12
CA GLY A 236 -14.93 -3.61 -0.84
C GLY A 236 -13.94 -3.99 0.25
N TRP A 237 -13.01 -4.91 -0.01
CA TRP A 237 -11.90 -5.28 0.87
C TRP A 237 -10.73 -5.70 -0.01
N SER A 238 -9.64 -4.97 0.14
CA SER A 238 -8.42 -5.17 -0.61
C SER A 238 -7.54 -6.23 0.01
N SER A 239 -6.77 -6.91 -0.84
CA SER A 239 -5.58 -7.56 -0.34
C SER A 239 -4.65 -6.43 0.07
N THR A 240 -4.63 -6.08 1.35
CA THR A 240 -3.61 -5.17 1.84
C THR A 240 -2.27 -5.90 1.66
N ALA A 241 -1.31 -5.26 1.00
CA ALA A 241 0.07 -5.71 0.94
C ALA A 241 0.91 -4.77 1.80
N LEU A 242 1.78 -5.32 2.65
CA LEU A 242 2.75 -4.50 3.36
C LEU A 242 3.83 -4.05 2.36
N MET A 243 3.89 -2.76 2.07
CA MET A 243 4.79 -2.21 1.03
C MET A 243 6.25 -2.26 1.47
N GLU A 244 6.48 -1.97 2.76
CA GLU A 244 7.83 -1.76 3.29
C GLU A 244 8.06 -2.65 4.54
N PRO A 245 8.13 -3.98 4.36
CA PRO A 245 8.27 -4.93 5.46
C PRO A 245 9.53 -4.71 6.30
N ASP A 246 10.62 -4.30 5.66
CA ASP A 246 11.90 -4.08 6.35
C ASP A 246 11.90 -2.80 7.18
N VAL A 247 11.27 -1.74 6.69
CA VAL A 247 11.06 -0.49 7.47
C VAL A 247 10.22 -0.78 8.72
N MET A 248 9.15 -1.55 8.56
CA MET A 248 8.30 -1.98 9.68
C MET A 248 9.09 -2.82 10.69
N ALA A 249 9.90 -3.75 10.20
CA ALA A 249 10.70 -4.60 11.06
C ALA A 249 11.75 -3.80 11.86
N ALA A 250 12.45 -2.89 11.20
CA ALA A 250 13.43 -2.02 11.83
C ALA A 250 12.79 -1.10 12.89
N ALA A 251 11.60 -0.54 12.59
CA ALA A 251 10.85 0.26 13.55
C ALA A 251 10.50 -0.53 14.82
N LEU A 252 9.96 -1.74 14.67
CA LEU A 252 9.61 -2.61 15.80
C LEU A 252 10.83 -3.01 16.63
N LEU A 253 11.92 -3.43 15.99
CA LEU A 253 13.18 -3.81 16.66
C LEU A 253 13.83 -2.65 17.41
N SER A 254 13.60 -1.42 16.96
CA SER A 254 14.04 -0.22 17.66
C SER A 254 13.22 0.15 18.91
N GLY A 255 12.18 -0.64 19.21
CA GLY A 255 11.28 -0.43 20.35
C GLY A 255 10.23 0.65 20.11
N ILE A 256 9.97 1.03 18.84
CA ILE A 256 8.84 1.91 18.53
C ILE A 256 7.56 1.10 18.72
N ALA A 257 6.81 1.46 19.75
CA ALA A 257 5.56 0.78 20.08
C ALA A 257 4.47 1.13 19.06
N LEU A 258 3.93 0.11 18.40
CA LEU A 258 2.92 0.23 17.35
C LEU A 258 1.51 0.06 17.91
N GLN A 259 1.20 0.80 18.98
CA GLN A 259 -0.02 0.60 19.77
C GLN A 259 -1.30 1.05 19.06
N SER A 260 -1.22 1.82 17.97
CA SER A 260 -2.37 2.45 17.32
C SER A 260 -2.45 2.15 15.83
N PHE A 261 -2.28 0.88 15.47
CA PHE A 261 -2.67 0.43 14.14
C PHE A 261 -4.17 0.11 14.16
N SER A 262 -5.01 1.04 13.68
CA SER A 262 -6.42 0.73 13.35
C SER A 262 -6.62 1.01 11.88
N VAL A 263 -6.49 -0.03 11.05
CA VAL A 263 -6.97 -0.02 9.66
C VAL A 263 -8.42 -0.40 9.70
N ASP A 264 -9.31 0.59 9.62
CA ASP A 264 -10.77 0.50 9.46
C ASP A 264 -11.56 -0.54 10.28
N ASN A 265 -10.96 -1.30 11.20
CA ASN A 265 -11.55 -2.42 11.93
C ASN A 265 -10.79 -2.77 13.24
N ASP A 266 -9.93 -1.90 13.76
CA ASP A 266 -9.13 -2.16 14.98
C ASP A 266 -8.27 -3.44 14.90
N ILE A 267 -7.70 -3.78 13.73
CA ILE A 267 -6.80 -4.93 13.61
C ILE A 267 -5.45 -4.56 14.25
N PRO A 268 -5.05 -5.17 15.38
CA PRO A 268 -3.77 -4.88 15.98
C PRO A 268 -2.66 -5.34 15.04
N LEU A 269 -1.52 -4.65 15.09
CA LEU A 269 -0.43 -4.88 14.12
C LEU A 269 0.05 -6.33 14.08
N ARG A 270 0.12 -6.99 15.24
CA ARG A 270 0.54 -8.39 15.34
C ARG A 270 -0.29 -9.28 14.42
N GLU A 271 -1.61 -9.11 14.47
CA GLU A 271 -2.55 -9.81 13.63
C GLU A 271 -2.49 -9.32 12.19
N ALA A 272 -2.26 -8.04 11.94
CA ALA A 272 -2.05 -7.51 10.59
C ALA A 272 -0.87 -8.25 9.91
N ILE A 273 0.33 -8.29 10.54
CA ILE A 273 1.53 -8.97 10.03
C ILE A 273 1.23 -10.42 9.61
N VAL A 274 0.49 -11.14 10.44
CA VAL A 274 0.09 -12.52 10.18
C VAL A 274 -0.81 -12.63 8.96
N LEU A 275 -1.78 -11.74 8.84
CA LEU A 275 -2.77 -11.74 7.77
C LEU A 275 -2.14 -11.40 6.41
N PHE A 276 -1.04 -10.64 6.38
CA PHE A 276 -0.25 -10.44 5.14
C PHE A 276 0.35 -11.74 4.60
N GLY A 277 0.64 -12.70 5.48
CA GLY A 277 1.22 -13.99 5.09
C GLY A 277 2.72 -13.96 4.78
N ASP A 278 3.42 -12.90 5.16
CA ASP A 278 4.88 -12.87 5.11
C ASP A 278 5.44 -13.64 6.33
N SER A 279 5.69 -14.93 6.10
CA SER A 279 6.25 -15.81 7.12
C SER A 279 7.65 -15.38 7.60
N GLN A 280 8.46 -14.75 6.73
CA GLN A 280 9.80 -14.29 7.12
C GLN A 280 9.69 -13.10 8.05
N LEU A 281 8.84 -12.12 7.71
CA LEU A 281 8.55 -11.00 8.58
C LEU A 281 7.95 -11.44 9.92
N TRP A 282 6.99 -12.37 9.91
CA TRP A 282 6.45 -12.91 11.16
C TRP A 282 7.53 -13.55 12.02
N ASN A 283 8.37 -14.42 11.45
CA ASN A 283 9.44 -15.08 12.20
C ASN A 283 10.43 -14.08 12.79
N ARG A 284 10.71 -12.98 12.07
CA ARG A 284 11.54 -11.86 12.56
C ARG A 284 10.88 -11.11 13.72
N LEU A 285 9.57 -10.92 13.70
CA LEU A 285 8.87 -10.00 14.62
C LEU A 285 8.11 -10.67 15.76
N ALA A 286 7.82 -11.97 15.67
CA ALA A 286 6.94 -12.67 16.61
C ALA A 286 7.38 -12.52 18.08
N HIS A 287 8.68 -12.48 18.33
CA HIS A 287 9.26 -12.35 19.68
C HIS A 287 9.27 -10.93 20.24
N LEU A 288 9.06 -9.92 19.39
CA LEU A 288 9.03 -8.49 19.76
C LEU A 288 7.62 -7.99 20.01
N LEU A 289 6.65 -8.64 19.36
CA LEU A 289 5.26 -8.30 19.52
C LEU A 289 4.86 -8.68 20.95
N PRO A 290 4.21 -7.77 21.70
CA PRO A 290 3.84 -8.04 23.08
C PRO A 290 3.03 -9.34 23.14
N GLU A 291 3.37 -10.21 24.08
CA GLU A 291 2.58 -11.39 24.42
C GLU A 291 1.23 -10.93 24.99
N GLY A 292 0.32 -10.57 24.09
CA GLY A 292 -1.01 -10.04 24.38
C GLY A 292 -1.94 -11.14 24.87
N ARG A 293 -2.50 -10.93 26.06
CA ARG A 293 -3.18 -11.87 26.96
C ARG A 293 -4.58 -12.37 26.54
N SER A 294 -4.96 -12.18 25.28
CA SER A 294 -6.28 -12.60 24.81
C SER A 294 -6.22 -12.95 23.33
N GLN A 295 -6.82 -14.08 22.99
CA GLN A 295 -7.05 -14.50 21.61
C GLN A 295 -7.69 -13.34 20.84
N TRP A 296 -7.05 -12.84 19.79
CA TRP A 296 -7.66 -11.79 18.98
C TRP A 296 -8.88 -12.38 18.26
N ILE A 297 -10.01 -11.70 18.41
CA ILE A 297 -11.28 -12.05 17.78
C ILE A 297 -11.52 -11.02 16.67
N PRO A 298 -11.56 -11.44 15.39
CA PRO A 298 -11.84 -10.53 14.30
C PRO A 298 -13.22 -9.89 14.48
N LYS A 299 -13.28 -8.55 14.40
CA LYS A 299 -14.53 -7.81 14.31
C LYS A 299 -14.92 -7.72 12.84
N GLY A 300 -15.83 -8.57 12.39
CA GLY A 300 -16.38 -8.45 11.04
C GLY A 300 -16.84 -9.79 10.45
N PRO A 301 -17.96 -9.80 9.73
CA PRO A 301 -18.54 -11.03 9.19
C PRO A 301 -17.72 -11.67 8.06
N ASP A 302 -16.69 -10.99 7.54
CA ASP A 302 -15.90 -11.40 6.36
C ASP A 302 -14.38 -11.43 6.59
N SER A 303 -13.97 -11.48 7.86
CA SER A 303 -12.55 -11.52 8.25
C SER A 303 -11.78 -12.71 7.68
N GLY A 304 -12.48 -13.80 7.34
CA GLY A 304 -11.88 -15.01 6.78
C GLY A 304 -11.20 -14.81 5.43
N ARG A 305 -11.58 -13.78 4.66
CA ARG A 305 -10.93 -13.45 3.38
C ARG A 305 -9.46 -13.14 3.50
N LEU A 306 -9.04 -12.59 4.64
CA LEU A 306 -7.65 -12.25 4.90
C LEU A 306 -6.75 -13.50 4.93
N LEU A 307 -7.34 -14.66 5.22
CA LEU A 307 -6.66 -15.97 5.24
C LEU A 307 -6.73 -16.71 3.90
N CYS A 308 -7.35 -16.10 2.88
CA CYS A 308 -7.46 -16.66 1.54
C CYS A 308 -6.41 -16.07 0.58
N LYS A 309 -5.97 -16.88 -0.39
CA LYS A 309 -5.31 -16.46 -1.63
C LYS A 309 -6.38 -16.34 -2.72
N PHE A 310 -6.26 -15.30 -3.53
CA PHE A 310 -7.09 -15.09 -4.72
C PHE A 310 -6.18 -15.20 -5.94
N GLU A 311 -6.44 -16.17 -6.82
CA GLU A 311 -5.70 -16.32 -8.07
C GLU A 311 -6.37 -15.54 -9.21
N GLY A 312 -5.66 -14.62 -9.85
CA GLY A 312 -6.15 -13.90 -11.05
C GLY A 312 -7.12 -12.75 -10.77
N ASN A 313 -7.83 -12.31 -11.81
CA ASN A 313 -8.60 -11.05 -11.93
C ASN A 313 -9.83 -10.91 -10.99
N GLY A 314 -9.73 -11.30 -9.72
CA GLY A 314 -10.77 -11.10 -8.69
C GLY A 314 -12.01 -12.00 -8.81
N MET A 315 -12.12 -12.81 -9.87
CA MET A 315 -13.31 -13.62 -10.18
C MET A 315 -13.18 -15.11 -9.79
N ARG A 316 -12.01 -15.58 -9.34
CA ARG A 316 -11.82 -16.98 -8.91
C ARG A 316 -12.22 -17.19 -7.46
N GLN A 317 -12.60 -18.43 -7.16
CA GLN A 317 -12.99 -18.83 -5.82
C GLN A 317 -11.85 -18.61 -4.80
N PRO A 318 -12.17 -18.13 -3.60
CA PRO A 318 -11.22 -17.95 -2.51
C PRO A 318 -10.64 -19.31 -2.08
N GLN A 319 -9.32 -19.46 -2.13
CA GLN A 319 -8.65 -20.64 -1.59
C GLN A 319 -7.97 -20.28 -0.27
N LEU A 320 -8.17 -21.07 0.79
CA LEU A 320 -7.45 -20.82 2.04
C LEU A 320 -5.96 -21.05 1.83
N CYS A 321 -5.14 -20.16 2.39
CA CYS A 321 -3.69 -20.27 2.36
C CYS A 321 -3.22 -21.00 3.62
N LEU A 322 -2.73 -22.24 3.44
CA LEU A 322 -2.23 -23.05 4.56
C LEU A 322 -1.14 -22.32 5.37
N ASP A 323 -0.23 -21.61 4.70
CA ASP A 323 0.84 -20.85 5.36
C ASP A 323 0.27 -19.74 6.25
N ARG A 324 -0.73 -18.98 5.75
CA ARG A 324 -1.40 -17.93 6.54
C ARG A 324 -2.15 -18.51 7.73
N LEU A 325 -2.80 -19.66 7.56
CA LEU A 325 -3.48 -20.35 8.66
C LEU A 325 -2.49 -20.83 9.73
N ASN A 326 -1.33 -21.36 9.32
CA ASN A 326 -0.27 -21.76 10.26
C ASN A 326 0.26 -20.54 11.03
N LEU A 327 0.51 -19.42 10.35
CA LEU A 327 0.93 -18.18 10.99
C LEU A 327 -0.14 -17.66 11.96
N ALA A 328 -1.42 -17.70 11.58
CA ALA A 328 -2.55 -17.32 12.43
C ALA A 328 -2.71 -18.22 13.66
N CYS A 329 -2.46 -19.51 13.50
CA CYS A 329 -2.41 -20.44 14.62
C CYS A 329 -1.22 -20.13 15.55
N ALA A 330 -0.02 -19.89 15.00
CA ALA A 330 1.17 -19.52 15.77
C ALA A 330 1.00 -18.18 16.50
N ALA A 331 0.22 -17.27 15.91
CA ALA A 331 -0.18 -16.01 16.52
C ALA A 331 -1.32 -16.14 17.53
N ASN A 332 -1.80 -17.35 17.85
CA ASN A 332 -2.91 -17.56 18.79
C ASN A 332 -4.17 -16.77 18.41
N MET A 333 -4.50 -16.70 17.12
CA MET A 333 -5.72 -16.06 16.64
C MET A 333 -6.93 -16.98 16.83
N ALA A 334 -8.13 -16.40 16.99
CA ALA A 334 -9.37 -17.15 17.15
C ALA A 334 -9.90 -17.68 15.81
N LEU A 335 -9.20 -18.63 15.19
CA LEU A 335 -9.57 -19.20 13.88
C LEU A 335 -11.02 -19.72 13.80
N ALA A 336 -11.62 -20.11 14.93
CA ALA A 336 -13.01 -20.53 15.01
C ALA A 336 -14.03 -19.38 14.83
N GLU A 337 -13.63 -18.14 15.13
CA GLU A 337 -14.46 -16.94 15.05
C GLU A 337 -14.38 -16.26 13.67
N PHE A 338 -13.40 -16.64 12.85
CA PHE A 338 -13.29 -16.13 11.49
C PHE A 338 -14.45 -16.62 10.63
N CYS A 339 -15.09 -15.64 10.01
CA CYS A 339 -16.25 -15.83 9.16
C CYS A 339 -15.94 -15.32 7.74
N PHE A 340 -16.52 -15.96 6.75
CA PHE A 340 -16.33 -15.68 5.34
C PHE A 340 -17.71 -15.40 4.72
N LEU A 341 -17.89 -14.21 4.15
CA LEU A 341 -19.06 -13.87 3.34
C LEU A 341 -18.73 -14.18 1.89
N ASP A 342 -19.06 -15.39 1.47
CA ASP A 342 -18.88 -15.79 0.07
C ASP A 342 -19.83 -14.98 -0.83
N PRO A 343 -19.31 -14.25 -1.85
CA PRO A 343 -20.16 -13.56 -2.79
C PRO A 343 -20.63 -14.61 -3.80
N PHE A 344 -21.67 -15.37 -3.44
CA PHE A 344 -22.32 -16.22 -4.42
C PHE A 344 -22.96 -15.33 -5.49
N LEU A 345 -22.47 -15.44 -6.71
CA LEU A 345 -23.16 -14.91 -7.88
C LEU A 345 -24.40 -15.76 -8.10
N CYS A 346 -25.57 -15.17 -7.89
CA CYS A 346 -26.82 -15.81 -8.30
C CYS A 346 -26.91 -15.73 -9.82
N ASP A 347 -26.81 -16.88 -10.52
CA ASP A 347 -26.96 -16.97 -11.98
C ASP A 347 -28.27 -16.35 -12.48
N GLY A 348 -29.33 -16.38 -11.65
CA GLY A 348 -30.64 -15.84 -11.98
C GLY A 348 -30.70 -14.32 -12.04
N CYS A 349 -30.21 -13.63 -11.01
CA CYS A 349 -30.29 -12.17 -10.95
C CYS A 349 -29.01 -11.46 -11.42
N ARG A 350 -27.86 -12.14 -11.54
CA ARG A 350 -26.54 -11.55 -11.83
C ARG A 350 -26.08 -10.46 -10.84
N TRP A 351 -26.83 -10.20 -9.78
CA TRP A 351 -26.42 -9.31 -8.70
C TRP A 351 -25.59 -10.11 -7.68
N THR A 352 -24.40 -9.62 -7.35
CA THR A 352 -23.63 -10.07 -6.18
C THR A 352 -24.35 -9.65 -4.90
N ARG A 353 -25.38 -10.40 -4.50
CA ARG A 353 -25.88 -10.27 -3.12
C ARG A 353 -25.01 -11.16 -2.23
N ARG A 354 -24.35 -10.53 -1.25
CA ARG A 354 -23.64 -11.24 -0.19
C ARG A 354 -24.62 -12.21 0.48
N SER A 355 -24.24 -13.48 0.61
CA SER A 355 -24.95 -14.42 1.48
C SER A 355 -25.12 -13.76 2.84
N LEU A 356 -26.34 -13.75 3.39
CA LEU A 356 -26.57 -13.28 4.76
C LEU A 356 -25.99 -14.23 5.82
N GLN A 357 -25.60 -15.45 5.43
CA GLN A 357 -25.04 -16.43 6.33
C GLN A 357 -23.51 -16.47 6.22
N PRO A 358 -22.77 -16.11 7.29
CA PRO A 358 -21.33 -16.27 7.34
C PRO A 358 -20.94 -17.75 7.30
N LEU A 359 -20.02 -18.11 6.42
CA LEU A 359 -19.35 -19.41 6.41
C LEU A 359 -18.21 -19.40 7.40
N ARG A 360 -18.01 -20.48 8.17
CA ARG A 360 -16.77 -20.60 8.96
C ARG A 360 -15.62 -21.00 8.05
N LEU A 361 -14.39 -20.67 8.43
CA LEU A 361 -13.19 -21.09 7.68
C LEU A 361 -13.16 -22.60 7.39
N LEU A 362 -13.63 -23.42 8.35
CA LEU A 362 -13.66 -24.86 8.15
C LEU A 362 -14.66 -25.29 7.08
N ASP A 363 -15.82 -24.62 7.00
CA ASP A 363 -16.78 -24.85 5.93
C ASP A 363 -16.17 -24.52 4.57
N VAL A 364 -15.41 -23.42 4.49
CA VAL A 364 -14.68 -23.02 3.28
C VAL A 364 -13.63 -24.08 2.93
N ALA A 365 -12.81 -24.54 3.89
CA ALA A 365 -11.79 -25.56 3.64
C ALA A 365 -12.39 -26.87 3.10
N VAL A 366 -13.52 -27.31 3.68
CA VAL A 366 -14.24 -28.51 3.22
C VAL A 366 -14.84 -28.29 1.85
N HIS A 367 -15.46 -27.13 1.62
CA HIS A 367 -16.07 -26.79 0.32
C HIS A 367 -15.02 -26.77 -0.80
N GLN A 368 -13.81 -26.27 -0.51
CA GLN A 368 -12.68 -26.19 -1.42
C GLN A 368 -11.83 -27.49 -1.47
N GLY A 369 -12.22 -28.56 -0.78
CA GLY A 369 -11.45 -29.82 -0.77
C GLY A 369 -10.05 -29.72 -0.15
N GLN A 370 -9.77 -28.68 0.63
CA GLN A 370 -8.45 -28.39 1.19
C GLN A 370 -8.20 -29.16 2.49
N SER A 371 -7.84 -30.44 2.38
CA SER A 371 -7.71 -31.35 3.53
C SER A 371 -6.73 -30.87 4.61
N ALA A 372 -5.58 -30.33 4.23
CA ALA A 372 -4.59 -29.82 5.19
C ALA A 372 -5.10 -28.59 5.96
N CYS A 373 -5.80 -27.68 5.29
CA CYS A 373 -6.43 -26.51 5.93
C CYS A 373 -7.54 -26.96 6.89
N ALA A 374 -8.37 -27.92 6.47
CA ALA A 374 -9.46 -28.45 7.28
C ALA A 374 -8.94 -29.16 8.54
N GLU A 375 -7.84 -29.91 8.41
CA GLU A 375 -7.14 -30.56 9.52
C GLU A 375 -6.62 -29.55 10.54
N LEU A 376 -5.91 -28.52 10.05
CA LEU A 376 -5.36 -27.44 10.88
C LEU A 376 -6.47 -26.68 11.62
N LEU A 377 -7.55 -26.30 10.93
CA LEU A 377 -8.68 -25.59 11.52
C LEU A 377 -9.39 -26.42 12.60
N ALA A 378 -9.60 -27.72 12.36
CA ALA A 378 -10.15 -28.62 13.37
C ALA A 378 -9.22 -28.75 14.58
N SER A 379 -7.90 -28.79 14.36
CA SER A 379 -6.91 -28.84 15.45
C SER A 379 -6.97 -27.59 16.32
N ALA A 380 -7.17 -26.42 15.69
CA ALA A 380 -7.34 -25.12 16.34
C ALA A 380 -8.69 -25.00 17.08
N GLY A 381 -9.61 -25.96 16.92
CA GLY A 381 -10.89 -25.99 17.61
C GLY A 381 -12.01 -25.33 16.84
N ALA A 382 -11.84 -25.17 15.52
CA ALA A 382 -12.96 -24.78 14.68
C ALA A 382 -14.04 -25.88 14.74
N PRO A 383 -15.30 -25.52 15.07
CA PRO A 383 -16.39 -26.48 15.24
C PRO A 383 -16.67 -27.23 13.94
N CYS A 384 -16.68 -28.55 14.03
CA CYS A 384 -16.39 -29.45 12.90
C CYS A 384 -17.60 -29.77 11.99
N ALA A 385 -18.76 -29.21 12.32
CA ALA A 385 -20.01 -29.54 11.65
C ALA A 385 -20.99 -28.37 11.75
N THR A 386 -20.97 -27.48 10.76
CA THR A 386 -22.14 -26.66 10.50
C THR A 386 -23.04 -27.36 9.48
N GLY A 387 -24.26 -26.86 9.29
CA GLY A 387 -25.12 -27.31 8.20
C GLY A 387 -24.46 -27.20 6.81
N TRP A 388 -23.44 -26.33 6.66
CA TRP A 388 -22.69 -26.15 5.42
C TRP A 388 -21.73 -27.30 5.14
N THR A 389 -20.89 -27.66 6.12
CA THR A 389 -19.99 -28.84 6.00
C THR A 389 -20.75 -30.10 5.57
N HIS A 390 -21.92 -30.35 6.18
CA HIS A 390 -22.75 -31.50 5.81
C HIS A 390 -23.26 -31.42 4.37
N LYS A 391 -23.80 -30.27 3.96
CA LYS A 391 -24.30 -30.06 2.59
C LYS A 391 -23.18 -30.19 1.55
N ALA A 392 -21.98 -29.69 1.84
CA ALA A 392 -20.83 -29.77 0.95
C ALA A 392 -20.37 -31.23 0.68
N CYS A 393 -20.71 -32.18 1.55
CA CYS A 393 -20.35 -33.60 1.41
C CYS A 393 -21.39 -34.46 0.66
N LEU A 394 -22.51 -33.85 0.25
CA LEU A 394 -23.57 -34.54 -0.49
C LEU A 394 -23.31 -34.49 -2.01
N PRO A 395 -23.65 -35.57 -2.75
CA PRO A 395 -23.44 -35.61 -4.21
C PRO A 395 -24.29 -34.58 -4.95
N ASN A 396 -25.48 -34.26 -4.42
CA ASN A 396 -26.34 -33.19 -4.91
C ASN A 396 -26.35 -32.11 -3.85
N VAL A 397 -25.49 -31.11 -3.98
CA VAL A 397 -25.65 -29.86 -3.23
C VAL A 397 -26.90 -29.22 -3.83
N GLY A 398 -28.06 -29.47 -3.21
CA GLY A 398 -29.32 -28.88 -3.65
C GLY A 398 -29.14 -27.37 -3.82
N PRO A 399 -29.85 -26.77 -4.79
CA PRO A 399 -29.60 -25.38 -5.14
C PRO A 399 -29.89 -24.51 -3.92
N TRP A 400 -29.03 -23.52 -3.69
CA TRP A 400 -29.05 -22.75 -2.45
C TRP A 400 -30.22 -21.77 -2.50
N PRO A 401 -31.01 -21.62 -1.43
CA PRO A 401 -32.04 -20.60 -1.41
C PRO A 401 -31.37 -19.24 -1.60
N CYS A 402 -31.62 -18.60 -2.75
CA CYS A 402 -31.20 -17.22 -2.95
C CYS A 402 -31.96 -16.37 -1.93
N ALA A 403 -31.27 -15.45 -1.25
CA ALA A 403 -31.93 -14.46 -0.40
C ALA A 403 -32.76 -13.44 -1.21
N CYS A 404 -32.71 -13.50 -2.53
CA CYS A 404 -33.56 -12.73 -3.41
C CYS A 404 -34.95 -13.39 -3.48
N ALA A 405 -35.94 -12.75 -2.87
CA ALA A 405 -37.34 -13.21 -2.85
C ALA A 405 -37.93 -13.45 -4.25
N GLU A 406 -37.31 -12.90 -5.29
CA GLU A 406 -37.77 -12.92 -6.67
C GLU A 406 -37.14 -14.03 -7.53
N CYS A 407 -36.08 -14.71 -7.08
CA CYS A 407 -35.54 -15.86 -7.82
C CYS A 407 -36.09 -17.16 -7.23
N GLU A 408 -37.17 -17.67 -7.82
CA GLU A 408 -37.61 -19.06 -7.59
C GLU A 408 -36.54 -20.07 -8.03
N ASN A 409 -35.60 -19.64 -8.88
CA ASN A 409 -34.41 -20.39 -9.24
C ASN A 409 -33.38 -20.28 -8.13
N ALA A 410 -33.32 -21.35 -7.33
CA ALA A 410 -32.30 -21.52 -6.31
C ALA A 410 -30.89 -21.39 -6.94
N ALA A 411 -30.03 -20.63 -6.28
CA ALA A 411 -28.69 -20.30 -6.77
C ALA A 411 -27.92 -21.60 -6.95
N ARG A 412 -27.55 -21.89 -8.20
CA ARG A 412 -26.58 -22.94 -8.49
C ARG A 412 -25.22 -22.34 -8.17
N ILE A 413 -24.48 -22.98 -7.26
CA ILE A 413 -23.04 -22.74 -7.24
C ILE A 413 -22.58 -23.16 -8.62
N ASN A 414 -21.91 -22.27 -9.35
CA ASN A 414 -21.46 -22.55 -10.70
C ASN A 414 -20.64 -23.87 -10.70
N ASP A 415 -21.23 -24.94 -11.21
CA ASP A 415 -20.73 -26.33 -11.08
C ASP A 415 -19.29 -26.47 -11.59
N SER A 416 -18.88 -25.61 -12.52
CA SER A 416 -17.54 -25.57 -13.09
C SER A 416 -16.44 -25.19 -12.09
N SER A 417 -16.82 -24.61 -10.95
CA SER A 417 -15.89 -24.14 -9.91
C SER A 417 -15.88 -25.01 -8.66
N ILE A 418 -16.74 -26.03 -8.58
CA ILE A 418 -16.84 -26.89 -7.40
C ILE A 418 -15.79 -27.99 -7.47
N VAL A 419 -14.96 -28.04 -6.43
CA VAL A 419 -13.95 -29.10 -6.24
C VAL A 419 -14.63 -30.48 -6.17
N PRO A 420 -14.04 -31.55 -6.74
CA PRO A 420 -14.65 -32.89 -6.76
C PRO A 420 -15.18 -33.34 -5.39
N LEU A 421 -16.31 -34.05 -5.40
CA LEU A 421 -16.96 -34.54 -4.17
C LEU A 421 -16.01 -35.37 -3.29
N GLU A 422 -15.11 -36.13 -3.91
CA GLU A 422 -14.13 -36.96 -3.21
C GLU A 422 -13.16 -36.13 -2.39
N GLU A 423 -12.66 -35.02 -2.93
CA GLU A 423 -11.75 -34.10 -2.24
C GLU A 423 -12.45 -33.37 -1.10
N ARG A 424 -13.71 -32.95 -1.30
CA ARG A 424 -14.53 -32.36 -0.23
C ARG A 424 -14.76 -33.33 0.93
N ARG A 425 -15.07 -34.59 0.61
CA ARG A 425 -15.21 -35.66 1.61
C ARG A 425 -13.88 -35.99 2.29
N ALA A 426 -12.77 -35.96 1.56
CA ALA A 426 -11.45 -36.15 2.13
C ALA A 426 -11.12 -35.05 3.15
N ALA A 427 -11.44 -33.78 2.81
CA ALA A 427 -11.23 -32.65 3.71
C ALA A 427 -12.12 -32.71 4.96
N ALA A 428 -13.41 -33.02 4.80
CA ALA A 428 -14.31 -33.25 5.93
C ALA A 428 -13.84 -34.42 6.81
N GLY A 429 -13.37 -35.51 6.19
CA GLY A 429 -12.80 -36.66 6.90
C GLY A 429 -11.53 -36.31 7.68
N ALA A 430 -10.65 -35.48 7.11
CA ALA A 430 -9.45 -35.00 7.79
C ALA A 430 -9.80 -34.15 9.02
N ALA A 431 -10.71 -33.18 8.88
CA ALA A 431 -11.20 -32.38 9.98
C ALA A 431 -11.84 -33.23 11.09
N LEU A 432 -12.71 -34.18 10.72
CA LEU A 432 -13.38 -35.06 11.67
C LEU A 432 -12.39 -35.94 12.44
N ARG A 433 -11.37 -36.50 11.78
CA ARG A 433 -10.35 -37.31 12.47
C ARG A 433 -9.62 -36.51 13.55
N VAL A 434 -9.24 -35.27 13.26
CA VAL A 434 -8.56 -34.40 14.23
C VAL A 434 -9.48 -33.95 15.34
N ALA A 435 -10.72 -33.61 15.01
CA ALA A 435 -11.74 -33.29 16.00
C ALA A 435 -11.95 -34.44 17.00
N LEU A 436 -12.03 -35.68 16.50
CA LEU A 436 -12.14 -36.87 17.33
C LEU A 436 -10.91 -37.09 18.19
N ALA A 437 -9.71 -37.02 17.60
CA ALA A 437 -8.47 -37.16 18.37
C ALA A 437 -8.34 -36.10 19.48
N ARG A 438 -8.82 -34.87 19.23
CA ARG A 438 -8.87 -33.81 20.23
C ARG A 438 -9.93 -34.10 21.31
N ALA A 439 -11.13 -34.51 20.92
CA ALA A 439 -12.19 -34.89 21.86
C ALA A 439 -11.75 -36.04 22.76
N GLU A 440 -11.10 -37.07 22.21
CA GLU A 440 -10.53 -38.19 22.98
C GLU A 440 -9.52 -37.71 24.03
N ARG A 441 -8.65 -36.74 23.69
CA ARG A 441 -7.71 -36.14 24.66
C ARG A 441 -8.41 -35.33 25.75
N LEU A 442 -9.50 -34.64 25.41
CA LEU A 442 -10.28 -33.83 26.36
C LEU A 442 -11.17 -34.68 27.27
N VAL A 443 -11.62 -35.85 26.79
CA VAL A 443 -12.47 -36.81 27.52
C VAL A 443 -11.65 -37.85 28.29
N ALA A 444 -10.36 -38.03 27.97
CA ALA A 444 -9.44 -38.86 28.75
C ALA A 444 -9.52 -38.67 30.28
N PRO A 445 -9.68 -37.45 30.84
CA PRO A 445 -9.89 -37.24 32.27
C PRO A 445 -11.31 -37.56 32.79
N THR A 446 -12.35 -37.57 31.96
CA THR A 446 -13.74 -37.95 32.34
C THR A 446 -14.02 -39.45 32.22
N GLY A 447 -13.02 -40.23 31.80
CA GLY A 447 -13.05 -41.69 31.83
C GLY A 447 -13.50 -42.31 30.49
N PRO A 448 -12.97 -43.49 30.11
CA PRO A 448 -13.33 -44.21 28.88
C PRO A 448 -14.81 -44.60 28.76
N GLY A 449 -15.55 -44.58 29.88
CA GLY A 449 -16.93 -45.08 29.99
C GLY A 449 -17.91 -44.33 29.09
N VAL A 450 -17.98 -43.00 29.21
CA VAL A 450 -18.97 -42.18 28.49
C VAL A 450 -18.82 -42.28 26.98
N TYR A 451 -17.57 -42.33 26.49
CA TYR A 451 -17.26 -42.50 25.07
C TYR A 451 -17.66 -43.90 24.56
N GLN A 452 -17.31 -44.96 25.31
CA GLN A 452 -17.72 -46.32 24.94
C GLN A 452 -19.24 -46.52 24.99
N LEU A 453 -19.93 -45.88 25.94
CA LEU A 453 -21.39 -45.92 26.05
C LEU A 453 -22.11 -45.29 24.87
N LEU A 454 -21.66 -44.13 24.42
CA LEU A 454 -22.26 -43.46 23.26
C LEU A 454 -21.99 -44.20 21.96
N LEU A 455 -20.81 -44.83 21.82
CA LEU A 455 -20.51 -45.74 20.72
C LEU A 455 -21.35 -47.03 20.76
N LEU A 456 -21.59 -47.59 21.95
CA LEU A 456 -22.44 -48.78 22.15
C LEU A 456 -23.91 -48.48 21.86
N TRP A 457 -24.43 -47.36 22.35
CA TRP A 457 -25.79 -46.89 22.06
C TRP A 457 -26.00 -46.63 20.56
N GLY A 458 -24.99 -46.06 19.89
CA GLY A 458 -25.03 -45.83 18.44
C GLY A 458 -25.01 -47.10 17.60
N ARG A 459 -24.34 -48.17 18.06
CA ARG A 459 -24.14 -49.43 17.31
C ARG A 459 -25.44 -50.20 16.99
N GLY A 460 -26.56 -49.91 17.64
CA GLY A 460 -27.86 -50.54 17.38
C GLY A 460 -28.85 -49.70 16.57
N LYS A 461 -28.66 -48.38 16.44
CA LYS A 461 -29.76 -47.45 16.05
C LYS A 461 -29.66 -46.83 14.66
N LYS A 462 -28.81 -47.34 13.75
CA LYS A 462 -28.45 -46.66 12.48
C LYS A 462 -28.10 -45.18 12.67
N VAL A 463 -27.66 -44.80 13.87
CA VAL A 463 -27.26 -43.42 14.16
C VAL A 463 -25.91 -43.25 13.47
N PRO A 464 -25.80 -42.31 12.51
CA PRO A 464 -24.52 -42.07 11.86
C PRO A 464 -23.46 -41.76 12.92
N ALA A 465 -22.28 -42.37 12.81
CA ALA A 465 -21.18 -42.11 13.76
C ALA A 465 -20.90 -40.60 13.90
N ALA A 466 -21.09 -39.83 12.82
CA ALA A 466 -21.03 -38.37 12.82
C ALA A 466 -21.99 -37.70 13.82
N LEU A 467 -23.19 -38.23 14.04
CA LEU A 467 -24.16 -37.69 15.00
C LEU A 467 -23.78 -38.04 16.45
N VAL A 468 -23.28 -39.26 16.69
CA VAL A 468 -22.74 -39.66 18.00
C VAL A 468 -21.56 -38.76 18.38
N ASN A 469 -20.70 -38.49 17.40
CA ASN A 469 -19.54 -37.62 17.56
C ASN A 469 -19.93 -36.15 17.74
N LEU A 470 -21.00 -35.68 17.10
CA LEU A 470 -21.58 -34.36 17.31
C LEU A 470 -22.12 -34.21 18.75
N VAL A 471 -22.84 -35.22 19.25
CA VAL A 471 -23.37 -35.25 20.63
C VAL A 471 -22.24 -35.26 21.66
N LEU A 472 -21.18 -36.05 21.41
CA LEU A 472 -19.98 -36.07 22.25
C LEU A 472 -19.25 -34.73 22.27
N SER A 473 -19.13 -34.07 21.11
CA SER A 473 -18.52 -32.73 21.01
C SER A 473 -19.34 -31.68 21.77
N PHE A 474 -20.66 -31.75 21.67
CA PHE A 474 -21.58 -30.85 22.36
C PHE A 474 -21.60 -31.08 23.89
N ALA A 475 -21.43 -32.34 24.33
CA ALA A 475 -21.31 -32.68 25.74
C ALA A 475 -19.96 -32.25 26.35
N ALA A 476 -18.87 -32.26 25.57
CA ALA A 476 -17.57 -31.76 26.00
C ALA A 476 -17.56 -30.23 26.21
N GLU A 477 -18.36 -29.49 25.43
CA GLU A 477 -18.51 -28.04 25.59
C GLU A 477 -19.48 -27.63 26.73
N LYS A 478 -20.35 -28.56 27.19
CA LYS A 478 -21.33 -28.30 28.24
C LYS A 478 -21.27 -29.38 29.34
N PRO A 479 -20.55 -29.13 30.46
CA PRO A 479 -20.33 -30.12 31.52
C PRO A 479 -21.61 -30.71 32.12
N GLN A 480 -22.71 -29.94 32.12
CA GLN A 480 -24.02 -30.39 32.60
C GLN A 480 -24.61 -31.53 31.73
N LEU A 481 -24.35 -31.51 30.42
CA LEU A 481 -24.74 -32.59 29.51
C LEU A 481 -23.91 -33.85 29.76
N ALA A 482 -22.63 -33.71 30.09
CA ALA A 482 -21.80 -34.84 30.50
C ALA A 482 -22.35 -35.50 31.78
N SER A 483 -22.71 -34.73 32.81
CA SER A 483 -23.34 -35.29 34.01
C SER A 483 -24.70 -35.94 33.77
N ILE A 484 -25.48 -35.43 32.80
CA ILE A 484 -26.76 -36.06 32.40
C ILE A 484 -26.49 -37.37 31.65
N LEU A 485 -25.49 -37.41 30.78
CA LEU A 485 -25.12 -38.61 30.03
C LEU A 485 -24.50 -39.69 30.93
N GLU A 486 -23.74 -39.30 31.96
CA GLU A 486 -23.26 -40.18 33.02
C GLU A 486 -24.43 -40.73 33.86
N GLY A 487 -25.43 -39.90 34.19
CA GLY A 487 -26.65 -40.38 34.87
C GLY A 487 -27.51 -41.32 34.03
N LEU A 488 -27.44 -41.21 32.70
CA LEU A 488 -28.14 -42.07 31.74
C LEU A 488 -27.40 -43.39 31.46
N GLU A 489 -26.20 -43.58 32.00
CA GLU A 489 -25.37 -44.78 31.79
C GLU A 489 -26.10 -46.07 32.19
N GLU A 490 -26.75 -46.07 33.37
CA GLU A 490 -27.52 -47.22 33.85
C GLU A 490 -28.78 -47.46 33.00
N GLU A 491 -29.49 -46.41 32.60
CA GLU A 491 -30.70 -46.51 31.78
C GLU A 491 -30.38 -47.01 30.36
N VAL A 492 -29.28 -46.57 29.78
CA VAL A 492 -28.82 -46.99 28.45
C VAL A 492 -28.30 -48.42 28.46
N LEU A 493 -27.61 -48.86 29.52
CA LEU A 493 -27.20 -50.26 29.69
C LEU A 493 -28.41 -51.19 29.84
N GLN A 494 -29.45 -50.76 30.57
CA GLN A 494 -30.72 -51.49 30.68
C GLN A 494 -31.48 -51.53 29.34
N ALA A 495 -31.56 -50.41 28.62
CA ALA A 495 -32.21 -50.34 27.32
C ALA A 495 -31.47 -51.13 26.22
N ALA A 496 -30.14 -51.15 26.25
CA ALA A 496 -29.33 -51.97 25.33
C ALA A 496 -29.50 -53.46 25.61
N SER A 497 -29.56 -53.85 26.90
CA SER A 497 -29.87 -55.22 27.31
C SER A 497 -31.29 -55.66 26.95
N ALA A 498 -32.24 -54.72 26.94
CA ALA A 498 -33.62 -54.95 26.50
C ALA A 498 -33.72 -55.07 24.96
N ALA A 499 -33.04 -54.19 24.21
CA ALA A 499 -33.01 -54.21 22.75
C ALA A 499 -32.33 -55.49 22.21
N GLN A 500 -31.33 -56.02 22.91
CA GLN A 500 -30.69 -57.31 22.57
C GLN A 500 -31.68 -58.50 22.64
N ARG A 501 -32.74 -58.39 23.46
CA ARG A 501 -33.78 -59.43 23.58
C ARG A 501 -34.89 -59.32 22.52
N GLU A 502 -35.08 -58.15 21.92
CA GLU A 502 -36.08 -57.95 20.86
C GLU A 502 -35.62 -58.41 19.48
N VAL A 503 -34.30 -58.57 19.26
CA VAL A 503 -33.73 -59.04 17.99
C VAL A 503 -33.94 -60.54 17.76
N ASP A 504 -34.29 -61.33 18.78
CA ASP A 504 -34.54 -62.78 18.69
C ASP A 504 -36.03 -63.17 18.51
N GLY A 505 -36.93 -62.21 18.23
CA GLY A 505 -38.37 -62.46 18.04
C GLY A 505 -38.81 -62.56 16.55
N PRO A 506 -39.79 -63.42 16.19
CA PRO A 506 -40.18 -63.64 14.80
C PRO A 506 -41.05 -62.51 14.25
N VAL A 507 -40.68 -62.03 13.05
CA VAL A 507 -41.27 -60.88 12.36
C VAL A 507 -42.41 -61.33 11.45
N ASP A 508 -43.62 -60.79 11.67
CA ASP A 508 -44.67 -60.79 10.65
C ASP A 508 -45.58 -59.55 10.72
N ARG A 509 -45.79 -58.94 9.54
CA ARG A 509 -46.96 -58.18 9.03
C ARG A 509 -47.16 -56.64 9.16
N LEU A 510 -47.39 -56.05 7.96
CA LEU A 510 -48.25 -54.91 7.51
C LEU A 510 -47.66 -53.48 7.61
N VAL A 511 -47.50 -52.63 6.57
CA VAL A 511 -48.24 -52.19 5.35
C VAL A 511 -49.33 -51.09 5.58
N ALA A 512 -48.90 -49.81 5.47
CA ALA A 512 -49.43 -48.65 4.69
C ALA A 512 -50.82 -47.97 5.03
N PRO A 513 -51.24 -46.86 4.34
CA PRO A 513 -50.93 -45.42 4.58
C PRO A 513 -52.20 -44.48 4.51
N LEU A 514 -52.07 -43.13 4.45
CA LEU A 514 -53.00 -42.09 3.86
C LEU A 514 -52.43 -40.64 4.10
N GLN A 515 -52.10 -39.77 3.12
CA GLN A 515 -52.87 -38.82 2.26
C GLN A 515 -53.60 -37.65 3.00
N GLN A 516 -53.19 -36.38 2.83
CA GLN A 516 -53.54 -35.32 1.83
C GLN A 516 -54.58 -34.29 2.36
N ASN A 517 -54.30 -32.98 2.26
CA ASN A 517 -55.31 -32.00 1.78
C ASN A 517 -54.75 -30.59 1.42
N GLN A 518 -55.42 -29.93 0.49
CA GLN A 518 -55.09 -28.70 -0.27
C GLN A 518 -56.07 -27.53 0.05
N GLN A 519 -55.56 -26.27 0.08
CA GLN A 519 -56.09 -24.99 -0.52
C GLN A 519 -57.53 -24.46 -0.18
N PRO A 520 -58.01 -23.26 -0.67
CA PRO A 520 -57.40 -22.11 -1.40
C PRO A 520 -57.91 -20.64 -1.08
N GLN A 521 -57.27 -19.66 -1.77
CA GLN A 521 -57.79 -18.47 -2.55
C GLN A 521 -58.27 -17.12 -1.95
N GLY A 522 -57.90 -16.04 -2.67
CA GLY A 522 -58.57 -14.72 -2.73
C GLY A 522 -57.81 -13.63 -3.51
N GLU A 523 -58.31 -13.24 -4.70
CA GLU A 523 -57.84 -12.19 -5.64
C GLU A 523 -58.44 -10.78 -5.35
N VAL A 524 -57.94 -9.72 -6.03
CA VAL A 524 -58.70 -8.76 -6.91
C VAL A 524 -58.22 -7.27 -6.87
N SER A 525 -57.77 -6.80 -8.05
CA SER A 525 -57.90 -5.49 -8.77
C SER A 525 -57.24 -4.12 -8.40
N THR A 526 -56.65 -3.53 -9.47
CA THR A 526 -56.26 -2.12 -9.81
C THR A 526 -57.46 -1.31 -10.42
N PRO A 527 -57.37 -0.11 -11.09
CA PRO A 527 -56.27 0.84 -11.49
C PRO A 527 -56.61 2.39 -11.48
N ALA A 528 -55.79 3.21 -12.21
CA ALA A 528 -56.03 4.54 -12.85
C ALA A 528 -55.53 5.82 -12.09
N GLU A 529 -55.06 6.96 -12.64
CA GLU A 529 -54.60 7.52 -13.94
C GLU A 529 -54.03 8.96 -13.66
N ALA A 530 -53.30 9.60 -14.59
CA ALA A 530 -52.52 10.88 -14.51
C ALA A 530 -53.38 12.19 -14.68
N PRO A 531 -52.91 13.43 -15.07
CA PRO A 531 -51.57 14.04 -15.32
C PRO A 531 -51.38 15.59 -14.99
N ALA A 532 -50.19 16.13 -15.39
CA ALA A 532 -49.87 17.45 -16.01
C ALA A 532 -49.80 18.82 -15.26
N GLY A 533 -48.79 19.64 -15.64
CA GLY A 533 -48.72 21.10 -15.44
C GLY A 533 -47.38 21.76 -15.85
N GLU A 534 -47.39 22.64 -16.87
CA GLU A 534 -46.30 23.47 -17.44
C GLU A 534 -46.31 24.94 -16.94
N ALA A 535 -45.19 25.68 -17.15
CA ALA A 535 -45.07 27.09 -17.64
C ALA A 535 -44.18 28.10 -16.84
N ASP A 536 -43.03 28.51 -17.45
CA ASP A 536 -42.47 29.87 -17.78
C ASP A 536 -42.35 31.04 -16.74
N PRO A 537 -41.68 32.21 -17.05
CA PRO A 537 -40.27 32.48 -17.41
C PRO A 537 -39.70 33.76 -16.68
N ALA A 538 -38.41 34.13 -16.84
CA ALA A 538 -37.94 35.53 -16.68
C ALA A 538 -36.50 35.72 -17.20
N ASP A 539 -36.33 36.64 -18.16
CA ASP A 539 -35.04 37.01 -18.78
C ASP A 539 -35.04 38.53 -19.07
N SER A 540 -33.84 39.13 -19.16
CA SER A 540 -33.48 40.51 -19.60
C SER A 540 -33.08 41.54 -18.54
N ALA A 541 -31.76 41.75 -18.37
CA ALA A 541 -31.13 43.04 -18.07
C ALA A 541 -29.60 42.98 -18.31
N GLU A 542 -29.19 43.03 -19.58
CA GLU A 542 -27.80 43.26 -20.01
C GLU A 542 -27.71 44.57 -20.81
N GLU A 543 -26.49 45.09 -20.93
CA GLU A 543 -26.03 46.29 -21.66
C GLU A 543 -25.65 47.48 -20.76
N MET A 544 -24.42 47.45 -20.20
CA MET A 544 -23.54 48.63 -19.98
C MET A 544 -22.13 48.29 -19.42
N MET A 545 -21.50 47.16 -19.82
CA MET A 545 -20.16 46.76 -19.32
C MET A 545 -19.09 46.37 -20.37
N GLU A 546 -19.32 46.55 -21.68
CA GLU A 546 -18.43 46.01 -22.74
C GLU A 546 -17.06 46.71 -22.95
N GLY A 547 -16.61 47.59 -22.05
CA GLY A 547 -15.37 48.37 -22.26
C GLY A 547 -14.11 47.83 -21.57
N GLN A 548 -14.25 46.98 -20.56
CA GLN A 548 -13.13 46.51 -19.72
C GLN A 548 -12.69 45.07 -20.00
N ASP A 549 -13.58 44.24 -20.55
CA ASP A 549 -13.33 42.81 -20.69
C ASP A 549 -12.29 42.50 -21.79
N ALA A 550 -12.26 43.26 -22.87
CA ALA A 550 -11.33 43.03 -23.99
C ALA A 550 -9.83 43.17 -23.60
N LYS A 551 -9.48 44.06 -22.66
CA LYS A 551 -8.08 44.23 -22.21
C LYS A 551 -7.64 43.13 -21.25
N THR A 552 -8.59 42.57 -20.51
CA THR A 552 -8.34 41.47 -19.59
C THR A 552 -8.14 40.17 -20.37
N ASP A 553 -8.90 39.96 -21.44
CA ASP A 553 -8.73 38.83 -22.35
C ASP A 553 -7.39 38.83 -23.07
N ASP A 554 -6.94 39.97 -23.60
CA ASP A 554 -5.62 40.07 -24.25
C ASP A 554 -4.47 39.76 -23.28
N LEU A 555 -4.58 40.17 -22.02
CA LEU A 555 -3.59 39.86 -20.98
C LEU A 555 -3.62 38.38 -20.59
N LEU A 556 -4.81 37.78 -20.46
CA LEU A 556 -4.95 36.35 -20.18
C LEU A 556 -4.45 35.49 -21.33
N VAL A 557 -4.68 35.90 -22.58
CA VAL A 557 -4.10 35.26 -23.78
C VAL A 557 -2.58 35.42 -23.80
N ALA A 558 -2.04 36.58 -23.47
CA ALA A 558 -0.60 36.80 -23.39
C ALA A 558 0.07 35.98 -22.27
N ILE A 559 -0.56 35.86 -21.09
CA ILE A 559 -0.07 35.02 -19.98
C ILE A 559 -0.16 33.53 -20.37
N ARG A 560 -1.23 33.11 -21.04
CA ARG A 560 -1.39 31.73 -21.52
C ARG A 560 -0.34 31.40 -22.58
N ASN A 561 -0.06 32.31 -23.51
CA ASN A 561 0.96 32.13 -24.54
C ASN A 561 2.39 32.18 -23.98
N SER A 562 2.65 33.04 -22.99
CA SER A 562 3.95 33.12 -22.29
C SER A 562 4.26 31.88 -21.45
N ARG A 563 3.24 31.13 -21.03
CA ARG A 563 3.36 29.86 -20.30
C ARG A 563 3.33 28.61 -21.19
N ALA A 564 2.92 28.73 -22.45
CA ALA A 564 2.73 27.58 -23.34
C ALA A 564 4.04 26.99 -23.87
N ASP A 565 5.11 27.79 -23.92
CA ASP A 565 6.41 27.35 -24.41
C ASP A 565 7.36 27.14 -23.21
N PRO A 566 7.82 25.90 -22.95
CA PRO A 566 8.81 25.69 -21.91
C PRO A 566 10.11 26.41 -22.27
N PRO A 567 10.83 26.93 -21.27
CA PRO A 567 12.14 27.51 -21.50
C PRO A 567 13.07 26.43 -22.11
N PRO A 568 13.90 26.80 -23.10
CA PRO A 568 14.83 25.84 -23.69
C PRO A 568 15.88 25.39 -22.67
N LEU A 569 16.30 24.13 -22.78
CA LEU A 569 17.33 23.51 -21.93
C LEU A 569 18.71 24.14 -22.16
N SER A 570 18.92 24.74 -23.34
CA SER A 570 20.14 25.44 -23.71
C SER A 570 19.81 26.76 -24.42
N PRO A 571 20.74 27.73 -24.44
CA PRO A 571 20.56 28.98 -25.20
C PRO A 571 20.37 28.75 -26.71
N ASP A 572 20.78 27.58 -27.23
CA ASP A 572 20.61 27.19 -28.64
C ASP A 572 19.19 26.71 -28.97
N GLY A 573 18.26 26.75 -28.00
CA GLY A 573 16.86 26.38 -28.23
C GLY A 573 16.60 24.87 -28.18
N VAL A 574 17.48 24.09 -27.53
CA VAL A 574 17.26 22.65 -27.34
C VAL A 574 16.09 22.44 -26.38
N ILE A 575 15.10 21.64 -26.76
CA ILE A 575 13.96 21.28 -25.91
C ILE A 575 13.71 19.78 -25.90
N CYS A 576 13.18 19.31 -24.77
CA CYS A 576 12.70 17.94 -24.62
C CYS A 576 11.20 17.88 -24.99
N PHE A 577 10.86 16.98 -25.90
CA PHE A 577 9.49 16.65 -26.24
C PHE A 577 9.10 15.29 -25.68
N LYS A 578 7.96 15.20 -25.01
CA LYS A 578 7.31 13.95 -24.62
C LYS A 578 6.34 13.52 -25.71
N LEU A 579 6.51 12.30 -26.21
CA LEU A 579 5.48 11.62 -26.98
C LEU A 579 4.42 11.09 -26.04
N THR A 580 3.15 11.39 -26.32
CA THR A 580 2.04 10.82 -25.56
C THR A 580 1.81 9.34 -25.94
N ARG A 581 0.62 8.82 -25.66
CA ARG A 581 0.17 7.44 -25.92
C ARG A 581 0.80 6.84 -27.18
N LYS A 582 1.15 5.55 -27.10
CA LYS A 582 1.70 4.76 -28.22
C LYS A 582 3.09 5.23 -28.68
N SER A 583 3.83 5.96 -27.85
CA SER A 583 5.24 6.28 -28.10
C SER A 583 6.07 5.04 -28.50
N ASN A 584 5.78 3.86 -27.95
CA ASN A 584 6.46 2.60 -28.26
C ASN A 584 5.83 1.75 -29.37
N ALA A 585 4.87 2.29 -30.14
CA ALA A 585 4.32 1.55 -31.27
C ALA A 585 5.38 1.35 -32.37
N PRO A 586 5.43 0.17 -33.03
CA PRO A 586 6.42 -0.11 -34.08
C PRO A 586 6.45 0.94 -35.19
N HIS A 587 5.29 1.44 -35.63
CA HIS A 587 5.21 2.47 -36.67
C HIS A 587 5.77 3.83 -36.25
N VAL A 588 5.73 4.16 -34.95
CA VAL A 588 6.38 5.37 -34.44
C VAL A 588 7.90 5.18 -34.46
N ASN A 589 8.40 4.00 -34.10
CA ASN A 589 9.83 3.69 -34.18
C ASN A 589 10.32 3.70 -35.64
N GLU A 590 9.58 3.08 -36.56
CA GLU A 590 9.86 3.09 -37.99
C GLU A 590 9.96 4.52 -38.51
N LEU A 591 9.01 5.40 -38.16
CA LEU A 591 9.05 6.81 -38.56
C LEU A 591 10.25 7.58 -37.98
N LEU A 592 10.54 7.41 -36.68
CA LEU A 592 11.60 8.15 -36.01
C LEU A 592 13.00 7.72 -36.46
N PHE A 593 13.18 6.43 -36.78
CA PHE A 593 14.48 5.85 -37.13
C PHE A 593 14.69 5.66 -38.65
N ASP A 594 13.72 6.06 -39.48
CA ASP A 594 13.89 6.10 -40.93
C ASP A 594 14.80 7.26 -41.37
N ALA A 595 16.06 6.89 -41.61
CA ALA A 595 17.15 7.69 -42.15
C ALA A 595 16.78 8.55 -43.37
N GLU A 596 15.97 8.00 -44.27
CA GLU A 596 15.66 8.60 -45.57
C GLU A 596 14.23 9.16 -45.61
N GLY A 597 13.54 9.12 -44.47
CA GLY A 597 12.14 9.48 -44.32
C GLY A 597 11.90 10.99 -44.15
N PRO A 598 10.70 11.37 -43.66
CA PRO A 598 10.33 12.77 -43.44
C PRO A 598 11.22 13.53 -42.44
N LEU A 599 12.01 12.80 -41.63
CA LEU A 599 12.93 13.34 -40.64
C LEU A 599 14.40 13.36 -41.11
N LYS A 600 14.66 13.14 -42.41
CA LYS A 600 16.01 13.09 -42.98
C LYS A 600 16.90 14.26 -42.56
N GLU A 601 16.40 15.49 -42.62
CA GLU A 601 17.17 16.69 -42.25
C GLU A 601 17.67 16.64 -40.79
N LEU A 602 16.93 16.00 -39.88
CA LEU A 602 17.34 15.84 -38.48
C LEU A 602 18.36 14.71 -38.31
N HIS A 603 18.21 13.62 -39.08
CA HIS A 603 19.18 12.52 -39.11
C HIS A 603 20.52 12.98 -39.68
N ASP A 604 20.50 13.72 -40.79
CA ASP A 604 21.70 14.25 -41.43
C ASP A 604 22.47 15.15 -40.47
N ARG A 605 21.78 16.04 -39.75
CA ARG A 605 22.39 16.91 -38.72
C ARG A 605 23.15 16.14 -37.63
N VAL A 606 22.60 15.04 -37.16
CA VAL A 606 23.22 14.22 -36.09
C VAL A 606 24.38 13.39 -36.65
N ARG A 607 24.23 12.86 -37.87
CA ARG A 607 25.26 12.07 -38.55
C ARG A 607 26.45 12.88 -39.03
N ASP A 608 26.22 14.10 -39.51
CA ASP A 608 27.27 15.04 -39.92
C ASP A 608 28.20 15.40 -38.75
N ALA A 609 27.70 15.27 -37.52
CA ALA A 609 28.45 15.42 -36.27
C ALA A 609 28.97 14.09 -35.70
N GLU A 610 28.94 13.01 -36.50
CA GLU A 610 29.38 11.66 -36.12
C GLU A 610 28.67 11.09 -34.87
N CYS A 611 27.44 11.53 -34.61
CA CYS A 611 26.60 11.06 -33.51
C CYS A 611 25.54 10.06 -34.00
N GLU A 612 24.98 9.28 -33.08
CA GLU A 612 23.87 8.37 -33.35
C GLU A 612 22.54 9.01 -32.89
N VAL A 613 21.44 8.76 -33.61
CA VAL A 613 20.11 9.27 -33.25
C VAL A 613 19.50 8.53 -32.06
N ALA A 614 19.81 7.25 -31.88
CA ALA A 614 19.28 6.43 -30.79
C ALA A 614 20.40 5.59 -30.17
N PRO A 615 21.39 6.22 -29.52
CA PRO A 615 22.47 5.48 -28.92
C PRO A 615 21.96 4.69 -27.71
N ASP A 616 22.48 3.48 -27.50
CA ASP A 616 22.03 2.57 -26.44
C ASP A 616 22.18 3.14 -25.01
N TRP A 617 23.07 4.12 -24.83
CA TRP A 617 23.32 4.79 -23.55
C TRP A 617 22.31 5.90 -23.22
N SER A 618 21.52 6.37 -24.20
CA SER A 618 20.59 7.48 -23.99
C SER A 618 19.29 7.01 -23.35
N PRO A 619 18.76 7.72 -22.33
CA PRO A 619 17.43 7.46 -21.80
C PRO A 619 16.32 7.93 -22.77
N PHE A 620 16.64 8.79 -23.75
CA PHE A 620 15.69 9.30 -24.73
C PHE A 620 15.39 8.27 -25.82
N LYS A 621 14.21 8.39 -26.41
CA LYS A 621 13.82 7.62 -27.59
C LYS A 621 14.66 7.97 -28.82
N ALA A 622 14.89 9.27 -29.03
CA ALA A 622 15.67 9.80 -30.15
C ALA A 622 16.32 11.13 -29.78
N LEU A 623 17.53 11.35 -30.27
CA LEU A 623 18.32 12.56 -30.17
C LEU A 623 18.46 13.15 -31.58
N PHE A 624 17.82 14.29 -31.83
CA PHE A 624 17.91 15.07 -33.07
C PHE A 624 18.81 16.31 -32.91
N VAL A 625 19.62 16.31 -31.86
CA VAL A 625 20.68 17.28 -31.59
C VAL A 625 21.97 16.48 -31.37
N PRO A 626 23.09 16.83 -32.02
CA PRO A 626 24.34 16.14 -31.81
C PRO A 626 24.82 16.35 -30.38
N LEU A 627 24.89 15.26 -29.62
CA LEU A 627 25.15 15.31 -28.19
C LEU A 627 25.94 14.08 -27.74
N THR A 628 27.00 14.30 -26.98
CA THR A 628 27.82 13.23 -26.40
C THR A 628 27.21 12.72 -25.10
N GLN A 629 27.59 11.50 -24.68
CA GLN A 629 27.16 10.94 -23.39
C GLN A 629 27.53 11.85 -22.22
N MET A 630 28.72 12.47 -22.26
CA MET A 630 29.19 13.36 -21.19
C MET A 630 28.32 14.62 -21.08
N GLN A 631 28.00 15.26 -22.21
CA GLN A 631 27.11 16.42 -22.23
C GLN A 631 25.70 16.08 -21.76
N LEU A 632 25.22 14.86 -22.03
CA LEU A 632 23.93 14.44 -21.49
C LEU A 632 24.00 14.28 -19.97
N LEU A 633 25.07 13.66 -19.46
CA LEU A 633 25.29 13.53 -18.02
C LEU A 633 25.38 14.91 -17.36
N GLU A 634 26.09 15.86 -17.95
CA GLU A 634 26.16 17.26 -17.49
C GLU A 634 24.78 17.92 -17.50
N LEU A 635 24.00 17.79 -18.59
CA LEU A 635 22.62 18.30 -18.64
C LEU A 635 21.72 17.69 -17.57
N THR A 636 21.92 16.40 -17.24
CA THR A 636 21.17 15.73 -16.17
C THR A 636 21.69 16.04 -14.76
N ALA A 637 22.96 16.43 -14.62
CA ALA A 637 23.62 16.65 -13.33
C ALA A 637 23.60 18.13 -12.89
N GLU A 638 23.71 19.07 -13.84
CA GLU A 638 23.82 20.51 -13.56
C GLU A 638 22.47 21.25 -13.63
N GLY A 639 21.51 20.73 -14.40
CA GLY A 639 20.18 21.32 -14.49
C GLY A 639 19.29 20.88 -13.34
N ASN A 640 18.18 21.60 -13.09
CA ASN A 640 17.03 21.15 -12.30
C ASN A 640 16.36 19.85 -12.85
N ALA A 641 17.10 19.00 -13.55
CA ALA A 641 16.70 17.75 -14.15
C ALA A 641 16.34 16.66 -13.14
N GLU A 642 16.58 16.87 -11.83
CA GLU A 642 15.91 16.06 -10.80
C GLU A 642 14.37 16.10 -10.96
N THR A 643 13.80 17.13 -11.61
CA THR A 643 12.35 17.24 -11.83
C THR A 643 11.88 16.77 -13.20
N LEU A 644 12.78 16.49 -14.14
CA LEU A 644 12.46 15.94 -15.46
C LEU A 644 12.85 14.46 -15.51
N GLU A 645 11.87 13.59 -15.31
CA GLU A 645 12.03 12.15 -15.49
C GLU A 645 12.18 11.83 -16.99
N PHE A 646 13.42 11.81 -17.49
CA PHE A 646 13.72 11.37 -18.86
C PHE A 646 13.42 9.88 -19.02
N GLY A 647 12.95 9.48 -20.20
CA GLY A 647 12.46 8.14 -20.46
C GLY A 647 12.32 7.87 -21.96
N LYS A 648 12.05 6.61 -22.33
CA LYS A 648 12.00 6.13 -23.72
C LYS A 648 10.81 6.66 -24.54
N GLU A 649 10.00 7.53 -23.95
CA GLU A 649 8.95 8.32 -24.59
C GLU A 649 9.39 9.75 -24.96
N HIS A 650 10.60 10.17 -24.58
CA HIS A 650 11.10 11.53 -24.81
C HIS A 650 11.99 11.63 -26.05
N ILE A 651 11.92 12.76 -26.74
CA ILE A 651 12.74 13.14 -27.90
C ILE A 651 13.46 14.44 -27.57
N LEU A 652 14.75 14.53 -27.85
CA LEU A 652 15.52 15.77 -27.73
C LEU A 652 15.72 16.39 -29.12
N ALA A 653 15.27 17.63 -29.33
CA ALA A 653 15.36 18.32 -30.63
C ALA A 653 15.45 19.85 -30.43
N LEU A 654 15.75 20.61 -31.50
CA LEU A 654 15.66 22.07 -31.42
C LEU A 654 14.19 22.51 -31.45
N GLN A 655 13.88 23.64 -30.82
CA GLN A 655 12.53 24.22 -30.86
C GLN A 655 12.07 24.50 -32.30
N SER A 656 13.00 24.87 -33.18
CA SER A 656 12.74 25.05 -34.62
C SER A 656 12.33 23.77 -35.35
N ASP A 657 12.64 22.58 -34.81
CA ASP A 657 12.33 21.29 -35.44
C ASP A 657 10.90 20.83 -35.16
N ARG A 658 10.18 21.47 -34.21
CA ARG A 658 8.81 21.12 -33.83
C ARG A 658 7.86 20.95 -35.02
N PRO A 659 7.78 21.89 -35.99
CA PRO A 659 6.84 21.77 -37.10
C PRO A 659 7.13 20.58 -38.01
N LEU A 660 8.41 20.21 -38.13
CA LEU A 660 8.86 19.08 -38.94
C LEU A 660 8.49 17.75 -38.24
N LEU A 661 8.75 17.64 -36.93
CA LEU A 661 8.32 16.51 -36.12
C LEU A 661 6.79 16.34 -36.13
N ASP A 662 6.04 17.42 -35.94
CA ASP A 662 4.57 17.39 -35.99
C ASP A 662 4.04 16.93 -37.35
N ARG A 663 4.64 17.40 -38.45
CA ARG A 663 4.26 16.97 -39.81
C ARG A 663 4.54 15.49 -40.03
N ALA A 664 5.71 15.00 -39.60
CA ALA A 664 6.09 13.61 -39.71
C ALA A 664 5.13 12.72 -38.88
N ILE A 665 4.88 13.07 -37.62
CA ILE A 665 3.98 12.31 -36.75
C ILE A 665 2.54 12.30 -37.30
N ARG A 666 2.08 13.41 -37.88
CA ARG A 666 0.76 13.49 -38.54
C ARG A 666 0.63 12.57 -39.77
N SER A 667 1.73 12.12 -40.37
CA SER A 667 1.68 11.13 -41.46
C SER A 667 1.23 9.74 -40.99
N LEU A 668 1.35 9.44 -39.69
CA LEU A 668 0.84 8.21 -39.10
C LEU A 668 -0.70 8.21 -39.06
N SER A 669 -1.27 7.02 -39.17
CA SER A 669 -2.71 6.83 -39.00
C SER A 669 -3.16 7.22 -37.60
N ASN A 670 -4.41 7.71 -37.48
CA ASN A 670 -4.93 8.28 -36.23
C ASN A 670 -4.80 7.32 -35.03
N LYS A 671 -4.86 6.00 -35.27
CA LYS A 671 -4.71 4.94 -34.25
C LYS A 671 -3.33 4.90 -33.60
N TYR A 672 -2.28 5.30 -34.32
CA TYR A 672 -0.88 5.21 -33.87
C TYR A 672 -0.18 6.56 -33.80
N ARG A 673 -0.92 7.67 -33.94
CA ARG A 673 -0.38 9.02 -33.95
C ARG A 673 -0.22 9.54 -32.52
N PRO A 674 0.99 9.52 -31.92
CA PRO A 674 1.23 10.20 -30.66
C PRO A 674 1.04 11.72 -30.82
N ARG A 675 0.79 12.43 -29.73
CA ARG A 675 0.90 13.90 -29.70
C ARG A 675 2.30 14.25 -29.23
N LEU A 676 2.88 15.30 -29.81
CA LEU A 676 4.16 15.86 -29.39
C LEU A 676 3.90 16.97 -28.37
N TRP A 677 4.30 16.73 -27.11
CA TRP A 677 4.14 17.69 -26.02
C TRP A 677 5.50 18.18 -25.55
N PRO A 678 5.71 19.49 -25.34
CA PRO A 678 6.91 19.96 -24.68
C PRO A 678 6.96 19.43 -23.23
N ALA A 679 8.07 18.85 -22.80
CA ALA A 679 8.24 18.37 -21.43
C ALA A 679 8.56 19.56 -20.52
N ILE A 680 7.62 19.92 -19.64
CA ILE A 680 7.78 21.03 -18.69
C ILE A 680 8.36 20.46 -17.39
N PRO A 681 9.44 21.05 -16.83
CA PRO A 681 9.93 20.69 -15.49
C PRO A 681 8.80 20.83 -14.45
N ARG A 682 8.66 19.86 -13.53
CA ARG A 682 7.55 19.79 -12.54
C ARG A 682 7.53 20.91 -11.47
N ASP A 683 8.31 21.98 -11.64
CA ASP A 683 8.59 22.99 -10.61
C ASP A 683 7.60 24.17 -10.53
N ALA A 684 6.38 24.05 -11.05
CA ALA A 684 5.33 25.04 -10.82
C ALA A 684 4.40 24.61 -9.65
N PRO A 685 4.65 25.05 -8.40
CA PRO A 685 3.78 24.75 -7.28
C PRO A 685 2.45 25.49 -7.46
N GLY A 686 1.44 24.84 -8.04
CA GLY A 686 0.14 25.47 -8.15
C GLY A 686 -0.93 24.79 -9.00
N GLU A 687 -0.58 23.89 -9.92
CA GLU A 687 -1.61 23.23 -10.74
C GLU A 687 -1.86 21.80 -10.21
N PRO A 688 -3.10 21.48 -9.80
CA PRO A 688 -3.46 20.09 -9.56
C PRO A 688 -3.25 19.32 -10.86
N ASP A 689 -2.74 18.09 -10.76
CA ASP A 689 -2.79 17.12 -11.84
C ASP A 689 -4.27 16.87 -12.17
N GLU A 690 -4.85 17.72 -13.02
CA GLU A 690 -5.91 17.29 -13.90
C GLU A 690 -5.26 16.31 -14.87
N GLU A 691 -5.04 15.07 -14.41
CA GLU A 691 -5.23 13.92 -15.26
C GLU A 691 -6.67 14.03 -15.77
N ARG A 692 -6.86 14.84 -16.82
CA ARG A 692 -8.05 14.74 -17.64
C ARG A 692 -8.13 13.29 -18.02
N ASP A 693 -9.18 12.66 -17.53
CA ASP A 693 -9.58 11.31 -17.84
C ASP A 693 -9.77 11.21 -19.36
N GLU A 694 -8.67 11.03 -20.10
CA GLU A 694 -8.64 10.87 -21.56
C GLU A 694 -9.14 9.46 -21.96
N GLY A 695 -10.05 8.88 -21.17
CA GLY A 695 -10.84 7.70 -21.49
C GLY A 695 -12.00 7.98 -22.44
N GLU A 696 -12.35 9.25 -22.65
CA GLU A 696 -13.38 9.63 -23.62
C GLU A 696 -12.73 9.87 -24.99
N ALA A 697 -12.79 8.86 -25.86
CA ALA A 697 -12.69 9.11 -27.28
C ALA A 697 -13.83 10.06 -27.64
N ALA A 698 -13.51 11.34 -27.85
CA ALA A 698 -14.44 12.28 -28.46
C ALA A 698 -14.89 11.65 -29.79
N ILE A 699 -16.12 11.13 -29.81
CA ILE A 699 -16.81 10.79 -31.03
C ILE A 699 -17.04 12.14 -31.71
N GLU A 700 -16.15 12.48 -32.64
CA GLU A 700 -16.38 13.56 -33.58
C GLU A 700 -17.57 13.12 -34.43
N VAL A 701 -18.78 13.53 -34.02
CA VAL A 701 -19.98 13.37 -34.83
C VAL A 701 -19.78 14.26 -36.04
N GLU A 702 -19.39 13.67 -37.17
CA GLU A 702 -19.45 14.33 -38.47
C GLU A 702 -20.91 14.72 -38.77
N THR A 703 -21.32 15.90 -38.32
CA THR A 703 -22.60 16.51 -38.71
C THR A 703 -22.50 17.04 -40.14
N ASN A 704 -22.31 16.15 -41.12
CA ASN A 704 -22.51 16.42 -42.56
C ASN A 704 -22.52 15.12 -43.38
N LEU A 705 -23.42 14.19 -43.03
CA LEU A 705 -23.83 13.14 -43.97
C LEU A 705 -24.73 13.76 -45.05
N ARG A 706 -24.12 14.25 -46.14
CA ARG A 706 -24.82 14.39 -47.42
C ARG A 706 -24.99 12.98 -48.00
N THR A 707 -26.12 12.34 -47.72
CA THR A 707 -26.52 11.11 -48.40
C THR A 707 -26.93 11.42 -49.84
N ASN A 708 -26.19 10.94 -50.82
CA ASN A 708 -26.61 10.83 -52.22
C ASN A 708 -27.53 9.61 -52.39
N SER A 709 -28.69 9.59 -51.73
CA SER A 709 -29.61 8.46 -51.85
C SER A 709 -30.46 8.58 -53.12
N SER A 710 -29.97 8.02 -54.22
CA SER A 710 -30.72 7.73 -55.45
C SER A 710 -31.25 6.29 -55.50
N LEU A 711 -31.39 5.63 -54.34
CA LEU A 711 -32.01 4.31 -54.26
C LEU A 711 -33.30 4.41 -53.46
N GLY A 712 -34.42 4.30 -54.18
CA GLY A 712 -35.77 4.34 -53.63
C GLY A 712 -36.01 3.21 -52.62
N PHE A 713 -36.74 3.55 -51.55
CA PHE A 713 -37.21 2.58 -50.59
C PHE A 713 -38.30 1.69 -51.20
N PRO A 714 -38.33 0.37 -50.90
CA PRO A 714 -39.40 -0.51 -51.33
C PRO A 714 -40.67 -0.21 -50.53
N SER A 715 -41.78 0.01 -51.22
CA SER A 715 -43.12 0.06 -50.64
C SER A 715 -43.56 -1.36 -50.27
N TYR A 716 -43.90 -1.57 -49.01
CA TYR A 716 -44.65 -2.74 -48.59
C TYR A 716 -46.15 -2.46 -48.79
N GLU A 717 -46.77 -3.17 -49.72
CA GLU A 717 -48.22 -3.22 -49.86
C GLU A 717 -48.85 -4.06 -48.75
N GLN A 718 -50.05 -3.65 -48.34
CA GLN A 718 -50.85 -4.17 -47.22
C GLN A 718 -51.44 -5.55 -47.47
#